data_AF-D8JAL3-F1
#
_entry.id   AF-D8JAL3-F1
#
_cell.length_a   1.000
_cell.length_b   1.000
_cell.length_c   1.000
_cell.angle_alpha   90.00
_cell.angle_beta   90.00
_cell.angle_gamma   90.00
#
_symmetry.space_group_name_H-M   'P 1'
#
loop_
_entity.id
_entity.type
_entity.pdbx_description
1 polymer ?
#
loop_
_entity_poly.entity_id
_entity_poly.type
_entity_poly.pdbx_seq_one_letter_code
_entity_poly.pdbx_strand_id
1 'polypeptide(L)'
;MTAGALALPGSAHSDHTSEKTGDLYEFVRNHTPEEYRIPTLIRIDDGSAFEALSALDGIEAYRETREPEPAAYGRLDGAAVATVLDVGGVSELEYAPGANPFWKLGVFPSRVFPAVEDSVGYIGFEECEAGLAALAEAHPERLALTSVGESPGHRDLFEGDTDPKDLWVAELTNDVGNDSSFEEKDKLVYTLSIHGDERVGVEAGSRFIERVLAGEEPAVEDRLDDAVLVFLYANPDGWVAREPRYPSPDDGFERVSATGVDPNRQYPTAGRIDPVHYPADPDGADLIDDAPGVDGDIPERVAEHAPDALSIARHMRGYENVELFCDLHGMHWSEQFVVSLVANAQYDHRRLAEMDLLNRAIGAELEAEIGSLEENREALSIGAERYDPVREEGGEVPDAEAMVPESLYDFGTVYDTLGYSTTGALLGWAAHPEEAGGLGAKSIALEMAFSNTISPMRLEYSPELLDVQVGAYLGALRAASREAPADRDPSISGEGSTAVVTTDDLARSSDALSFVGARSEETRTTAEIDPRGDETVTFGVSAPTDEISLRLRADGTEPLHATVFGPDGAERHAFDGTSTTSGRDPSWTVADPAVGQWRVAISNPRSVRAEVAVLVDAVVSDASADPPDPRDVLGYEQRLYETNPLSYFESYAEFAEGSVEFVSPAEVASGVLTDGDRPVYDAVVLIHDSFEAPEAIDEYVEAGGSLVLTDSGVELLCDLHAGSLSVIGSRAITTGRREFAALDEYRASEHPLLAETRGIERELWTLAPKGYAIGEEAPVTSVVPEVFEAAGGSVAATIGGGVAVGSIGNVHVIGSLLPPSSQAHLHPFGLLDHSVSMLGHTILSNALGYAVGRGENEPLF
;
A
#
# COMPACT_ATOMS: atom_id res chain seq x y z
N MET A 1 -17.55 -28.97 18.78
CA MET A 1 -16.12 -29.04 19.11
C MET A 1 -15.87 -30.19 20.07
N THR A 2 -15.28 -31.27 19.58
CA THR A 2 -14.64 -32.32 20.37
C THR A 2 -13.17 -32.25 20.00
N ALA A 3 -12.30 -32.15 21.00
CA ALA A 3 -10.84 -32.10 20.89
C ALA A 3 -10.31 -33.10 19.83
N GLY A 4 -10.03 -32.58 18.63
CA GLY A 4 -9.21 -33.22 17.61
C GLY A 4 -7.80 -32.70 17.80
N ALA A 5 -6.84 -33.60 17.88
CA ALA A 5 -5.46 -33.31 18.18
C ALA A 5 -4.87 -32.30 17.18
N LEU A 6 -4.52 -31.11 17.67
CA LEU A 6 -3.39 -30.35 17.15
C LEU A 6 -2.17 -31.27 17.25
N ALA A 7 -1.77 -31.86 16.14
CA ALA A 7 -0.41 -32.34 16.01
C ALA A 7 0.47 -31.10 15.88
N LEU A 8 1.03 -30.65 17.01
CA LEU A 8 2.09 -29.63 17.03
C LEU A 8 3.28 -30.13 16.19
N PRO A 9 4.07 -29.24 15.55
CA PRO A 9 5.41 -29.59 15.10
C PRO A 9 6.20 -30.15 16.30
N GLY A 10 6.93 -31.25 16.11
CA GLY A 10 7.82 -31.81 17.12
C GLY A 10 7.16 -32.80 18.09
N SER A 11 6.99 -34.06 17.68
CA SER A 11 6.94 -35.17 18.64
C SER A 11 8.27 -35.22 19.40
N ALA A 12 8.29 -34.71 20.63
CA ALA A 12 9.45 -34.59 21.52
C ALA A 12 10.51 -35.69 21.32
N HIS A 13 11.63 -35.33 20.69
CA HIS A 13 12.83 -36.14 20.67
C HIS A 13 13.70 -35.74 21.87
N SER A 14 13.43 -36.40 23.01
CA SER A 14 14.19 -36.37 24.28
C SER A 14 14.25 -35.08 25.10
N ASP A 15 13.98 -35.19 26.40
CA ASP A 15 14.21 -34.14 27.40
C ASP A 15 15.73 -33.93 27.59
N HIS A 16 16.31 -32.98 26.87
CA HIS A 16 17.70 -32.57 27.09
C HIS A 16 17.76 -31.44 28.10
N THR A 17 18.55 -31.63 29.16
CA THR A 17 18.82 -30.61 30.18
C THR A 17 20.32 -30.49 30.46
N SER A 18 20.83 -29.27 30.64
CA SER A 18 22.22 -28.98 31.00
C SER A 18 22.31 -27.78 31.93
N GLU A 19 23.21 -27.82 32.92
CA GLU A 19 23.46 -26.67 33.80
C GLU A 19 24.10 -25.46 33.07
N LYS A 20 24.50 -25.63 31.79
CA LYS A 20 25.09 -24.59 30.93
C LYS A 20 24.11 -24.03 29.89
N THR A 21 22.82 -24.38 29.97
CA THR A 21 21.78 -23.87 29.06
C THR A 21 20.66 -23.23 29.86
N GLY A 22 20.13 -22.12 29.38
CA GLY A 22 18.92 -21.52 29.94
C GLY A 22 17.64 -22.23 29.46
N ASP A 23 16.54 -22.02 30.19
CA ASP A 23 15.25 -22.67 29.93
C ASP A 23 14.74 -22.44 28.49
N LEU A 24 14.88 -21.23 27.96
CA LEU A 24 14.48 -20.92 26.57
C LEU A 24 15.33 -21.68 25.55
N TYR A 25 16.64 -21.83 25.80
CA TYR A 25 17.51 -22.59 24.90
C TYR A 25 17.14 -24.07 24.89
N GLU A 26 16.86 -24.64 26.06
CA GLU A 26 16.37 -26.01 26.18
C GLU A 26 15.01 -26.18 25.51
N PHE A 27 14.11 -25.20 25.65
CA PHE A 27 12.83 -25.20 24.96
C PHE A 27 13.02 -25.28 23.44
N VAL A 28 13.78 -24.34 22.85
CA VAL A 28 14.03 -24.30 21.41
C VAL A 28 14.62 -25.62 20.94
N ARG A 29 15.67 -26.10 21.60
CA ARG A 29 16.32 -27.38 21.26
C ARG A 29 15.35 -28.57 21.25
N ASN A 30 14.42 -28.61 22.20
CA ASN A 30 13.50 -29.74 22.38
C ASN A 30 12.24 -29.62 21.50
N HIS A 31 11.94 -28.43 20.95
CA HIS A 31 10.73 -28.14 20.17
C HIS A 31 10.99 -27.82 18.69
N THR A 32 12.24 -27.83 18.23
CA THR A 32 12.60 -27.73 16.81
C THR A 32 13.01 -29.08 16.22
N PRO A 33 12.88 -29.29 14.89
CA PRO A 33 13.42 -30.47 14.20
C PRO A 33 14.94 -30.64 14.37
N GLU A 34 15.47 -31.86 14.17
CA GLU A 34 16.91 -32.15 14.33
C GLU A 34 17.80 -31.34 13.36
N GLU A 35 17.25 -31.01 12.18
CA GLU A 35 17.87 -30.19 11.16
C GLU A 35 17.90 -28.70 11.49
N TYR A 36 17.09 -28.23 12.44
CA TYR A 36 17.08 -26.82 12.83
C TYR A 36 18.43 -26.41 13.44
N ARG A 37 18.98 -25.31 12.94
CA ARG A 37 20.26 -24.76 13.37
C ARG A 37 20.00 -23.64 14.37
N ILE A 38 20.21 -23.90 15.66
CA ILE A 38 19.93 -22.96 16.75
C ILE A 38 20.98 -21.83 16.74
N PRO A 39 20.60 -20.57 16.47
CA PRO A 39 21.48 -19.41 16.64
C PRO A 39 21.91 -19.31 18.10
N THR A 40 23.21 -19.48 18.35
CA THR A 40 23.74 -19.67 19.71
C THR A 40 24.86 -18.69 20.02
N LEU A 41 24.67 -17.88 21.06
CA LEU A 41 25.77 -17.23 21.76
C LEU A 41 26.43 -18.24 22.70
N ILE A 42 27.74 -18.42 22.55
CA ILE A 42 28.57 -19.34 23.33
C ILE A 42 29.44 -18.50 24.26
N ARG A 43 29.06 -18.39 25.54
CA ARG A 43 29.92 -17.74 26.53
C ARG A 43 31.07 -18.65 26.91
N ILE A 44 32.26 -18.08 27.04
CA ILE A 44 33.46 -18.83 27.42
C ILE A 44 34.19 -18.14 28.57
N ASP A 45 34.74 -18.94 29.49
CA ASP A 45 35.44 -18.47 30.69
C ASP A 45 36.72 -17.69 30.32
N ASP A 46 37.45 -18.18 29.30
CA ASP A 46 38.64 -17.54 28.74
C ASP A 46 38.89 -17.98 27.29
N GLY A 47 39.72 -17.23 26.57
CA GLY A 47 39.99 -17.46 25.15
C GLY A 47 40.73 -18.75 24.79
N SER A 48 40.96 -19.68 25.73
CA SER A 48 41.53 -21.00 25.42
C SER A 48 40.56 -21.92 24.68
N ALA A 49 39.24 -21.64 24.74
CA ALA A 49 38.22 -22.45 24.06
C ALA A 49 38.10 -22.15 22.55
N PHE A 50 38.56 -21.00 22.06
CA PHE A 50 38.40 -20.59 20.65
C PHE A 50 38.99 -21.58 19.65
N GLU A 51 40.21 -22.07 19.89
CA GLU A 51 40.86 -23.04 18.99
C GLU A 51 40.07 -24.36 18.92
N ALA A 52 39.52 -24.80 20.06
CA ALA A 52 38.69 -26.01 20.11
C ALA A 52 37.35 -25.81 19.38
N LEU A 53 36.67 -24.68 19.61
CA LEU A 53 35.38 -24.37 18.98
C LEU A 53 35.51 -24.20 17.47
N SER A 54 36.48 -23.41 17.00
CA SER A 54 36.71 -23.17 15.57
C SER A 54 37.08 -24.43 14.77
N ALA A 55 37.52 -25.50 15.45
CA ALA A 55 37.87 -26.78 14.84
C ALA A 55 36.72 -27.81 14.85
N LEU A 56 35.57 -27.49 15.46
CA LEU A 56 34.41 -28.38 15.48
C LEU A 56 33.67 -28.37 14.14
N ASP A 57 33.34 -29.56 13.66
CA ASP A 57 32.40 -29.73 12.57
C ASP A 57 30.96 -29.43 13.07
N GLY A 58 30.14 -28.76 12.26
CA GLY A 58 28.73 -28.49 12.58
C GLY A 58 28.44 -27.15 13.24
N ILE A 59 29.44 -26.27 13.42
CA ILE A 59 29.22 -24.87 13.80
C ILE A 59 29.18 -24.01 12.53
N GLU A 60 27.99 -23.57 12.14
CA GLU A 60 27.81 -22.68 11.00
C GLU A 60 27.94 -21.21 11.43
N ALA A 61 28.42 -20.36 10.51
CA ALA A 61 28.61 -18.93 10.74
C ALA A 61 29.44 -18.59 12.00
N TYR A 62 30.49 -19.38 12.29
CA TYR A 62 31.34 -19.16 13.47
C TYR A 62 31.92 -17.74 13.50
N ARG A 63 31.78 -17.08 14.65
CA ARG A 63 32.37 -15.77 14.98
C ARG A 63 32.93 -15.82 16.39
N GLU A 64 33.93 -14.99 16.67
CA GLU A 64 34.45 -14.82 18.03
C GLU A 64 34.65 -13.35 18.36
N THR A 65 34.46 -13.00 19.64
CA THR A 65 34.81 -11.70 20.20
C THR A 65 35.60 -11.88 21.49
N ARG A 66 36.45 -10.89 21.80
CA ARG A 66 37.19 -10.81 23.07
C ARG A 66 36.71 -9.67 23.96
N GLU A 67 35.88 -8.79 23.41
CA GLU A 67 35.32 -7.62 24.09
C GLU A 67 33.80 -7.64 23.90
N PRO A 68 33.01 -7.32 24.95
CA PRO A 68 33.45 -6.91 26.29
C PRO A 68 33.98 -8.08 27.12
N GLU A 69 33.68 -9.30 26.71
CA GLU A 69 34.19 -10.54 27.27
C GLU A 69 34.44 -11.58 26.17
N PRO A 70 35.23 -12.63 26.45
CA PRO A 70 35.41 -13.74 25.53
C PRO A 70 34.09 -14.47 25.25
N ALA A 71 33.66 -14.48 23.99
CA ALA A 71 32.49 -15.22 23.54
C ALA A 71 32.66 -15.66 22.09
N ALA A 72 31.96 -16.73 21.72
CA ALA A 72 31.82 -17.17 20.34
C ALA A 72 30.35 -17.22 19.95
N TYR A 73 30.08 -17.30 18.65
CA TYR A 73 28.75 -17.50 18.11
C TYR A 73 28.80 -18.60 17.06
N GLY A 74 27.69 -19.33 16.93
CA GLY A 74 27.43 -20.15 15.76
C GLY A 74 26.01 -20.69 15.74
N ARG A 75 25.58 -21.14 14.57
CA ARG A 75 24.31 -21.87 14.42
C ARG A 75 24.59 -23.35 14.62
N LEU A 76 23.98 -23.95 15.64
CA LEU A 76 24.29 -25.29 16.14
C LEU A 76 23.12 -26.25 15.88
N ASP A 77 23.40 -27.41 15.32
CA ASP A 77 22.44 -28.52 15.30
C ASP A 77 22.49 -29.33 16.60
N GLY A 78 21.55 -30.26 16.79
CA GLY A 78 21.45 -31.05 18.02
C GLY A 78 22.73 -31.81 18.39
N ALA A 79 23.54 -32.24 17.41
CA ALA A 79 24.82 -32.92 17.65
C ALA A 79 25.94 -31.93 17.99
N ALA A 80 25.97 -30.78 17.33
CA ALA A 80 26.90 -29.69 17.61
C ALA A 80 26.69 -29.14 19.02
N VAL A 81 25.44 -28.94 19.46
CA VAL A 81 25.13 -28.50 20.84
C VAL A 81 25.76 -29.41 21.89
N ALA A 82 25.60 -30.73 21.75
CA ALA A 82 26.19 -31.69 22.68
C ALA A 82 27.73 -31.61 22.70
N THR A 83 28.34 -31.41 21.53
CA THR A 83 29.80 -31.33 21.39
C THR A 83 30.36 -30.03 21.98
N VAL A 84 29.69 -28.90 21.75
CA VAL A 84 30.07 -27.58 22.30
C VAL A 84 29.98 -27.57 23.82
N LEU A 85 28.94 -28.17 24.41
CA LEU A 85 28.78 -28.26 25.86
C LEU A 85 29.93 -29.00 26.56
N ASP A 86 30.55 -29.96 25.86
CA ASP A 86 31.71 -30.74 26.33
C ASP A 86 33.05 -30.02 26.17
N VAL A 87 33.11 -28.89 25.44
CA VAL A 87 34.33 -28.10 25.28
C VAL A 87 34.71 -27.44 26.61
N GLY A 88 35.95 -27.68 27.04
CA GLY A 88 36.51 -27.03 28.23
C GLY A 88 36.60 -25.52 28.04
N GLY A 89 36.05 -24.77 28.99
CA GLY A 89 35.98 -23.30 28.94
C GLY A 89 34.67 -22.75 28.40
N VAL A 90 33.76 -23.57 27.85
CA VAL A 90 32.37 -23.14 27.57
C VAL A 90 31.59 -23.12 28.89
N SER A 91 31.05 -21.96 29.24
CA SER A 91 30.30 -21.72 30.47
C SER A 91 28.79 -21.76 30.24
N GLU A 92 28.30 -21.21 29.13
CA GLU A 92 26.87 -21.05 28.85
C GLU A 92 26.58 -21.02 27.34
N LEU A 93 25.41 -21.56 26.97
CA LEU A 93 24.81 -21.41 25.65
C LEU A 93 23.48 -20.66 25.79
N GLU A 94 23.33 -19.60 25.00
CA GLU A 94 22.12 -18.77 24.95
C GLU A 94 21.54 -18.72 23.54
N TYR A 95 20.22 -18.70 23.43
CA TYR A 95 19.52 -18.53 22.16
C TYR A 95 19.66 -17.08 21.73
N ALA A 96 20.28 -16.82 20.59
CA ALA A 96 20.61 -15.46 20.15
C ALA A 96 20.34 -15.30 18.65
N PRO A 97 19.05 -15.24 18.23
CA PRO A 97 18.70 -14.94 16.85
C PRO A 97 19.08 -13.48 16.51
N GLY A 98 19.37 -13.20 15.25
CA GLY A 98 19.69 -11.85 14.79
C GLY A 98 20.83 -11.77 13.77
N ALA A 99 21.09 -10.56 13.31
CA ALA A 99 22.17 -10.18 12.41
C ALA A 99 23.51 -10.05 13.14
N ASN A 100 23.50 -9.46 14.33
CA ASN A 100 24.66 -9.26 15.17
C ASN A 100 24.89 -10.47 16.11
N PRO A 101 25.95 -11.26 15.91
CA PRO A 101 26.18 -12.48 16.71
C PRO A 101 26.38 -12.23 18.22
N PHE A 102 26.64 -10.98 18.63
CA PHE A 102 27.04 -10.64 20.00
C PHE A 102 26.13 -9.60 20.67
N TRP A 103 24.93 -9.34 20.13
CA TRP A 103 24.06 -8.28 20.65
C TRP A 103 23.70 -8.45 22.14
N LYS A 104 23.57 -9.71 22.62
CA LYS A 104 23.31 -10.03 24.04
C LYS A 104 24.46 -9.70 25.00
N LEU A 105 25.64 -9.32 24.50
CA LEU A 105 26.75 -8.86 25.34
C LEU A 105 26.65 -7.37 25.69
N GLY A 106 25.73 -6.61 25.06
CA GLY A 106 25.53 -5.19 25.30
C GLY A 106 26.66 -4.27 24.82
N VAL A 107 27.69 -4.82 24.17
CA VAL A 107 28.76 -4.05 23.51
C VAL A 107 28.94 -4.56 22.09
N PHE A 108 28.98 -3.61 21.18
CA PHE A 108 28.98 -3.83 19.75
C PHE A 108 30.38 -3.50 19.19
N PRO A 109 31.18 -4.49 18.76
CA PRO A 109 32.62 -4.30 18.48
C PRO A 109 32.97 -3.30 17.34
N SER A 110 31.97 -2.79 16.61
CA SER A 110 32.14 -1.78 15.55
C SER A 110 30.85 -1.01 15.24
N ARG A 111 29.73 -1.72 15.10
CA ARG A 111 28.38 -1.22 14.83
C ARG A 111 27.36 -2.04 15.58
N VAL A 112 26.28 -1.39 15.99
CA VAL A 112 25.08 -2.01 16.57
C VAL A 112 24.44 -2.93 15.53
N PHE A 113 24.25 -2.43 14.30
CA PHE A 113 23.76 -3.18 13.16
C PHE A 113 24.91 -3.41 12.18
N PRO A 114 25.48 -4.63 12.11
CA PRO A 114 26.57 -4.93 11.19
C PRO A 114 26.19 -4.70 9.74
N ALA A 115 27.19 -4.52 8.88
CA ALA A 115 26.99 -4.57 7.43
C ALA A 115 26.36 -5.92 7.04
N VAL A 116 25.66 -5.96 5.90
CA VAL A 116 24.96 -7.17 5.43
C VAL A 116 25.94 -8.33 5.27
N GLU A 117 27.11 -8.09 4.69
CA GLU A 117 28.16 -9.11 4.52
C GLU A 117 28.72 -9.66 5.84
N ASP A 118 28.71 -8.86 6.91
CA ASP A 118 29.20 -9.24 8.24
C ASP A 118 28.13 -9.89 9.11
N SER A 119 26.86 -9.70 8.75
CA SER A 119 25.71 -10.19 9.50
C SER A 119 25.55 -11.70 9.37
N VAL A 120 25.09 -12.35 10.45
CA VAL A 120 24.84 -13.80 10.49
C VAL A 120 23.38 -14.16 10.27
N GLY A 121 22.54 -13.21 9.87
CA GLY A 121 21.10 -13.35 9.68
C GLY A 121 20.42 -11.99 9.46
N TYR A 122 19.09 -12.01 9.36
CA TYR A 122 18.27 -10.79 9.43
C TYR A 122 18.30 -10.22 10.86
N ILE A 123 18.13 -8.90 10.99
CA ILE A 123 17.98 -8.21 12.27
C ILE A 123 16.80 -8.83 13.01
N GLY A 124 17.05 -9.33 14.22
CA GLY A 124 16.01 -9.86 15.12
C GLY A 124 15.25 -8.74 15.81
N PHE A 125 14.02 -9.00 16.27
CA PHE A 125 13.23 -7.99 16.98
C PHE A 125 13.93 -7.52 18.27
N GLU A 126 14.27 -8.46 19.17
CA GLU A 126 14.96 -8.14 20.43
C GLU A 126 16.35 -7.51 20.20
N GLU A 127 17.03 -7.89 19.11
CA GLU A 127 18.27 -7.26 18.69
C GLU A 127 18.05 -5.80 18.28
N CYS A 128 16.99 -5.53 17.50
CA CYS A 128 16.63 -4.18 17.08
C CYS A 128 16.33 -3.28 18.28
N GLU A 129 15.53 -3.77 19.24
CA GLU A 129 15.23 -3.05 20.48
C GLU A 129 16.51 -2.71 21.25
N ALA A 130 17.34 -3.71 21.52
CA ALA A 130 18.61 -3.52 22.22
C ALA A 130 19.53 -2.55 21.48
N GLY A 131 19.54 -2.63 20.15
CA GLY A 131 20.37 -1.81 19.29
C GLY A 131 19.94 -0.35 19.26
N LEU A 132 18.66 -0.08 18.98
CA LEU A 132 18.12 1.27 18.98
C LEU A 132 18.21 1.92 20.36
N ALA A 133 17.97 1.16 21.43
CA ALA A 133 18.12 1.66 22.80
C ALA A 133 19.57 2.08 23.09
N ALA A 134 20.56 1.28 22.64
CA ALA A 134 21.96 1.63 22.78
C ALA A 134 22.34 2.88 21.96
N LEU A 135 21.81 3.03 20.75
CA LEU A 135 22.01 4.24 19.93
C LEU A 135 21.39 5.47 20.59
N ALA A 136 20.17 5.36 21.14
CA ALA A 136 19.50 6.45 21.84
C ALA A 136 20.23 6.84 23.14
N GLU A 137 20.77 5.88 23.88
CA GLU A 137 21.61 6.15 25.06
C GLU A 137 22.93 6.84 24.68
N ALA A 138 23.52 6.48 23.55
CA ALA A 138 24.77 7.06 23.05
C ALA A 138 24.57 8.46 22.44
N HIS A 139 23.38 8.75 21.90
CA HIS A 139 23.03 9.98 21.19
C HIS A 139 21.72 10.61 21.70
N PRO A 140 21.58 10.87 23.01
CA PRO A 140 20.30 11.29 23.61
C PRO A 140 19.83 12.68 23.16
N GLU A 141 20.73 13.48 22.58
CA GLU A 141 20.38 14.78 21.98
C GLU A 141 19.87 14.67 20.54
N ARG A 142 20.08 13.53 19.86
CA ARG A 142 19.73 13.34 18.45
C ARG A 142 18.68 12.28 18.20
N LEU A 143 18.65 11.22 19.00
CA LEU A 143 17.75 10.07 18.82
C LEU A 143 16.88 9.88 20.05
N ALA A 144 15.56 9.89 19.85
CA ALA A 144 14.59 9.42 20.83
C ALA A 144 13.98 8.10 20.36
N LEU A 145 13.79 7.16 21.30
CA LEU A 145 13.14 5.88 21.05
C LEU A 145 11.98 5.74 22.04
N THR A 146 10.77 5.56 21.51
CA THR A 146 9.54 5.52 22.29
C THR A 146 8.68 4.34 21.86
N SER A 147 8.15 3.58 22.82
CA SER A 147 7.05 2.64 22.57
C SER A 147 5.74 3.41 22.59
N VAL A 148 4.97 3.29 21.51
CA VAL A 148 3.72 4.06 21.31
C VAL A 148 2.46 3.22 21.58
N GLY A 149 2.64 1.94 21.84
CA GLY A 149 1.58 0.96 22.10
C GLY A 149 2.13 -0.46 22.00
N GLU A 150 1.23 -1.44 22.08
CA GLU A 150 1.58 -2.86 21.97
C GLU A 150 0.77 -3.52 20.85
N SER A 151 1.38 -4.50 20.18
CA SER A 151 0.71 -5.39 19.23
C SER A 151 -0.28 -6.34 19.93
N PRO A 152 -1.17 -7.03 19.19
CA PRO A 152 -2.01 -8.06 19.80
C PRO A 152 -1.24 -9.18 20.50
N GLY A 153 -0.09 -9.57 19.95
CA GLY A 153 0.79 -10.60 20.50
C GLY A 153 0.39 -12.02 20.11
N HIS A 154 1.38 -12.82 19.71
CA HIS A 154 1.18 -14.27 19.54
C HIS A 154 1.10 -14.95 20.90
N ARG A 155 0.52 -16.17 20.92
CA ARG A 155 0.66 -17.04 22.07
C ARG A 155 2.08 -17.59 22.12
N ASP A 156 2.84 -17.26 23.16
CA ASP A 156 4.15 -17.83 23.41
C ASP A 156 3.99 -19.28 23.94
N LEU A 157 4.59 -20.25 23.25
CA LEU A 157 4.54 -21.67 23.59
C LEU A 157 5.50 -22.05 24.73
N PHE A 158 6.52 -21.23 24.98
CA PHE A 158 7.46 -21.38 26.09
C PHE A 158 6.86 -20.84 27.40
N GLU A 159 6.31 -19.62 27.39
CA GLU A 159 5.71 -19.01 28.57
C GLU A 159 4.25 -19.46 28.81
N GLY A 160 3.51 -19.75 27.74
CA GLY A 160 2.14 -20.24 27.75
C GLY A 160 1.05 -19.15 27.67
N ASP A 161 1.45 -17.89 27.78
CA ASP A 161 0.60 -16.68 27.76
C ASP A 161 0.72 -15.95 26.40
N THR A 162 -0.10 -14.91 26.20
CA THR A 162 0.03 -14.00 25.05
C THR A 162 1.22 -13.07 25.26
N ASP A 163 1.99 -12.80 24.21
CA ASP A 163 3.21 -12.01 24.24
C ASP A 163 3.11 -10.78 23.28
N PRO A 164 2.38 -9.72 23.68
CA PRO A 164 2.35 -8.44 22.98
C PRO A 164 3.75 -7.84 22.84
N LYS A 165 4.02 -7.18 21.71
CA LYS A 165 5.29 -6.52 21.44
C LYS A 165 5.12 -5.01 21.38
N ASP A 166 6.09 -4.30 21.93
CA ASP A 166 6.15 -2.84 21.84
C ASP A 166 6.21 -2.37 20.38
N LEU A 167 5.45 -1.32 20.08
CA LEU A 167 5.46 -0.61 18.80
C LEU A 167 6.45 0.53 18.90
N TRP A 168 7.62 0.35 18.31
CA TRP A 168 8.71 1.32 18.42
C TRP A 168 8.62 2.42 17.37
N VAL A 169 8.82 3.65 17.84
CA VAL A 169 9.08 4.83 17.02
C VAL A 169 10.44 5.41 17.40
N ALA A 170 11.31 5.57 16.40
CA ALA A 170 12.61 6.20 16.53
C ALA A 170 12.60 7.57 15.83
N GLU A 171 12.83 8.64 16.59
CA GLU A 171 12.82 10.03 16.10
C GLU A 171 14.25 10.56 16.06
N LEU A 172 14.69 11.02 14.88
CA LEU A 172 16.06 11.43 14.63
C LEU A 172 16.10 12.88 14.10
N THR A 173 16.75 13.77 14.86
CA THR A 173 16.96 15.19 14.52
C THR A 173 18.17 15.75 15.28
N ASN A 174 18.57 17.02 15.13
CA ASN A 174 19.74 17.57 15.85
C ASN A 174 19.46 18.00 17.29
N ASP A 175 18.20 18.13 17.68
CA ASP A 175 17.75 18.56 19.02
C ASP A 175 16.42 17.90 19.44
N VAL A 176 16.40 16.57 19.45
CA VAL A 176 15.17 15.78 19.66
C VAL A 176 14.44 16.09 20.98
N GLY A 177 15.17 16.49 22.01
CA GLY A 177 14.60 16.87 23.32
C GLY A 177 14.15 18.32 23.45
N ASN A 178 14.05 19.08 22.34
CA ASN A 178 13.58 20.46 22.31
C ASN A 178 12.18 20.52 21.68
N ASP A 179 11.15 20.30 22.50
CA ASP A 179 9.74 20.22 22.07
C ASP A 179 9.34 21.32 21.09
N SER A 180 9.66 22.59 21.38
CA SER A 180 9.28 23.70 20.51
C SER A 180 9.98 23.68 19.15
N SER A 181 11.25 23.26 19.08
CA SER A 181 11.91 23.11 17.79
C SER A 181 11.44 21.86 17.06
N PHE A 182 11.11 20.80 17.79
CA PHE A 182 10.59 19.56 17.23
C PHE A 182 9.24 19.80 16.55
N GLU A 183 8.33 20.53 17.21
CA GLU A 183 7.01 20.89 16.70
C GLU A 183 7.11 21.71 15.39
N GLU A 184 8.03 22.68 15.31
CA GLU A 184 8.19 23.55 14.13
C GLU A 184 8.78 22.85 12.88
N LYS A 185 9.49 21.72 13.04
CA LYS A 185 10.14 21.01 11.92
C LYS A 185 9.17 20.15 11.11
N ASP A 186 9.55 19.88 9.86
CA ASP A 186 8.85 18.91 9.02
C ASP A 186 9.11 17.48 9.54
N LYS A 187 8.06 16.65 9.60
CA LYS A 187 8.18 15.22 9.96
C LYS A 187 8.20 14.40 8.68
N LEU A 188 9.25 13.60 8.52
CA LEU A 188 9.39 12.62 7.45
C LEU A 188 9.24 11.23 8.06
N VAL A 189 8.09 10.61 7.87
CA VAL A 189 7.75 9.31 8.46
C VAL A 189 8.13 8.19 7.50
N TYR A 190 8.86 7.21 8.02
CA TYR A 190 9.26 5.98 7.33
C TYR A 190 8.70 4.78 8.08
N THR A 191 7.84 4.00 7.45
CA THR A 191 7.33 2.76 8.04
C THR A 191 8.11 1.58 7.47
N LEU A 192 8.61 0.70 8.35
CA LEU A 192 9.68 -0.24 7.99
C LEU A 192 9.27 -1.71 7.91
N SER A 193 8.12 -2.06 8.48
CA SER A 193 7.64 -3.44 8.58
C SER A 193 6.15 -3.45 8.87
N ILE A 194 5.33 -2.84 8.00
CA ILE A 194 3.88 -3.01 8.16
C ILE A 194 3.49 -4.46 7.89
N HIS A 195 4.18 -5.16 6.99
CA HIS A 195 4.14 -6.62 6.92
C HIS A 195 5.43 -7.19 7.53
N GLY A 196 5.31 -8.26 8.32
CA GLY A 196 6.42 -8.84 9.05
C GLY A 196 7.42 -9.58 8.14
N ASP A 197 6.98 -10.08 6.99
CA ASP A 197 7.77 -10.83 6.00
C ASP A 197 8.46 -9.96 4.95
N GLU A 198 8.21 -8.66 4.96
CA GLU A 198 8.80 -7.67 4.05
C GLU A 198 10.01 -6.99 4.73
N ARG A 199 11.08 -7.78 4.95
CA ARG A 199 12.17 -7.42 5.89
C ARG A 199 13.05 -6.24 5.48
N VAL A 200 13.16 -5.93 4.20
CA VAL A 200 14.18 -5.00 3.70
C VAL A 200 14.02 -3.59 4.29
N GLY A 201 12.79 -3.15 4.57
CA GLY A 201 12.52 -1.86 5.24
C GLY A 201 13.23 -1.76 6.60
N VAL A 202 13.09 -2.77 7.47
CA VAL A 202 13.79 -2.82 8.76
C VAL A 202 15.29 -2.84 8.60
N GLU A 203 15.79 -3.66 7.66
CA GLU A 203 17.21 -3.82 7.40
C GLU A 203 17.85 -2.49 6.98
N ALA A 204 17.20 -1.76 6.05
CA ALA A 204 17.69 -0.47 5.56
C ALA A 204 17.50 0.65 6.60
N GLY A 205 16.30 0.79 7.19
CA GLY A 205 15.98 1.86 8.13
C GLY A 205 16.85 1.83 9.39
N SER A 206 17.02 0.65 10.00
CA SER A 206 17.82 0.52 11.23
C SER A 206 19.30 0.84 10.99
N ARG A 207 19.86 0.39 9.85
CA ARG A 207 21.24 0.74 9.45
C ARG A 207 21.38 2.20 9.07
N PHE A 208 20.36 2.79 8.45
CA PHE A 208 20.36 4.20 8.07
C PHE A 208 20.40 5.12 9.30
N ILE A 209 19.61 4.83 10.34
CA ILE A 209 19.66 5.56 11.63
C ILE A 209 21.09 5.57 12.18
N GLU A 210 21.74 4.40 12.26
CA GLU A 210 23.13 4.31 12.75
C GLU A 210 24.11 5.08 11.86
N ARG A 211 23.95 5.04 10.54
CA ARG A 211 24.80 5.78 9.58
C ARG A 211 24.70 7.30 9.76
N VAL A 212 23.49 7.84 9.93
CA VAL A 212 23.27 9.28 10.17
C VAL A 212 23.88 9.70 11.52
N LEU A 213 23.73 8.87 12.56
CA LEU A 213 24.34 9.15 13.87
C LEU A 213 25.88 9.05 13.84
N ALA A 214 26.42 8.17 13.01
CA ALA A 214 27.86 7.99 12.80
C ALA A 214 28.52 9.08 11.94
N GLY A 215 27.76 9.99 11.33
CA GLY A 215 28.29 11.04 10.47
C GLY A 215 28.52 10.59 9.01
N GLU A 216 27.87 9.51 8.58
CA GLU A 216 28.09 8.88 7.28
C GLU A 216 27.10 9.37 6.19
N GLU A 217 26.12 10.19 6.57
CA GLU A 217 25.07 10.71 5.67
C GLU A 217 25.01 12.25 5.73
N PRO A 218 26.10 12.96 5.38
CA PRO A 218 26.22 14.40 5.64
C PRO A 218 25.13 15.25 4.95
N ALA A 219 24.69 14.83 3.76
CA ALA A 219 23.62 15.54 3.04
C ALA A 219 22.25 15.43 3.72
N VAL A 220 22.04 14.37 4.52
CA VAL A 220 20.83 14.16 5.32
C VAL A 220 20.97 14.83 6.67
N GLU A 221 22.16 14.75 7.29
CA GLU A 221 22.48 15.46 8.53
C GLU A 221 22.28 16.98 8.40
N ASP A 222 22.63 17.55 7.25
CA ASP A 222 22.41 18.97 6.92
C ASP A 222 20.91 19.35 6.93
N ARG A 223 19.99 18.38 6.85
CA ARG A 223 18.53 18.60 6.89
C ARG A 223 17.91 18.45 8.27
N LEU A 224 18.64 17.88 9.24
CA LEU A 224 18.10 17.63 10.58
C LEU A 224 17.89 18.90 11.42
N ASP A 225 18.32 20.06 10.94
CA ASP A 225 17.96 21.35 11.55
C ASP A 225 16.53 21.77 11.17
N ASP A 226 16.01 21.31 10.02
CA ASP A 226 14.70 21.68 9.48
C ASP A 226 13.70 20.51 9.50
N ALA A 227 14.18 19.27 9.69
CA ALA A 227 13.36 18.06 9.65
C ALA A 227 13.62 17.10 10.84
N VAL A 228 12.61 16.26 11.10
CA VAL A 228 12.68 15.08 11.96
C VAL A 228 12.44 13.85 11.10
N LEU A 229 13.37 12.89 11.14
CA LEU A 229 13.16 11.58 10.52
C LEU A 229 12.50 10.67 11.56
N VAL A 230 11.33 10.15 11.26
CA VAL A 230 10.53 9.31 12.16
C VAL A 230 10.47 7.91 11.58
N PHE A 231 10.99 6.90 12.28
CA PHE A 231 10.99 5.51 11.83
C PHE A 231 10.02 4.68 12.67
N LEU A 232 9.00 4.11 12.04
CA LEU A 232 7.97 3.28 12.67
C LEU A 232 8.17 1.79 12.35
N TYR A 233 8.21 0.97 13.40
CA TYR A 233 8.25 -0.49 13.32
C TYR A 233 6.84 -1.06 13.58
N ALA A 234 6.04 -1.16 12.50
CA ALA A 234 4.58 -1.26 12.60
C ALA A 234 4.00 -2.65 12.95
N ASN A 235 4.61 -3.77 12.52
CA ASN A 235 4.11 -5.12 12.78
C ASN A 235 5.20 -6.01 13.41
N PRO A 236 5.45 -5.88 14.72
CA PRO A 236 6.39 -6.74 15.43
C PRO A 236 5.88 -8.18 15.56
N ASP A 237 4.57 -8.44 15.56
CA ASP A 237 4.01 -9.79 15.61
C ASP A 237 4.46 -10.65 14.43
N GLY A 238 4.25 -10.13 13.20
CA GLY A 238 4.68 -10.81 11.98
C GLY A 238 6.20 -10.98 11.88
N TRP A 239 6.96 -10.11 12.54
CA TRP A 239 8.42 -10.22 12.65
C TRP A 239 8.81 -11.38 13.58
N VAL A 240 8.24 -11.46 14.77
CA VAL A 240 8.63 -12.47 15.76
C VAL A 240 8.08 -13.86 15.44
N ALA A 241 7.04 -13.98 14.61
CA ALA A 241 6.39 -15.24 14.23
C ALA A 241 7.36 -16.35 13.79
N ARG A 242 8.52 -16.00 13.22
CA ARG A 242 9.59 -16.92 12.81
C ARG A 242 10.25 -17.68 13.97
N GLU A 243 10.20 -17.14 15.18
CA GLU A 243 10.88 -17.76 16.31
C GLU A 243 10.18 -19.06 16.74
N PRO A 244 10.92 -20.14 17.09
CA PRO A 244 10.33 -21.44 17.43
C PRO A 244 9.37 -21.47 18.63
N ARG A 245 9.31 -20.37 19.40
CA ARG A 245 8.37 -20.23 20.52
C ARG A 245 6.99 -19.76 20.10
N TYR A 246 6.78 -19.34 18.85
CA TYR A 246 5.47 -18.95 18.35
C TYR A 246 4.89 -20.00 17.40
N PRO A 247 3.56 -20.13 17.36
CA PRO A 247 2.88 -21.05 16.46
C PRO A 247 2.84 -20.46 15.05
N SER A 248 3.91 -20.62 14.27
CA SER A 248 3.92 -20.30 12.84
C SER A 248 3.89 -21.59 12.00
N PRO A 249 3.08 -21.65 10.92
CA PRO A 249 2.98 -22.85 10.09
C PRO A 249 4.28 -23.26 9.40
N ASP A 250 5.23 -22.32 9.17
CA ASP A 250 6.38 -22.55 8.29
C ASP A 250 7.75 -22.13 8.86
N ASP A 251 7.84 -21.80 10.16
CA ASP A 251 9.04 -21.20 10.78
C ASP A 251 9.52 -19.94 10.03
N GLY A 252 8.57 -19.14 9.52
CA GLY A 252 8.79 -17.97 8.66
C GLY A 252 8.30 -16.68 9.30
N PHE A 253 8.66 -15.54 8.69
CA PHE A 253 8.01 -14.27 9.01
C PHE A 253 6.56 -14.29 8.50
N GLU A 254 5.68 -13.50 9.10
CA GLU A 254 4.27 -13.44 8.71
C GLU A 254 3.87 -12.04 8.23
N ARG A 255 3.05 -12.00 7.18
CA ARG A 255 2.49 -10.76 6.64
C ARG A 255 1.54 -10.08 7.63
N VAL A 256 0.72 -10.88 8.29
CA VAL A 256 -0.38 -10.45 9.19
C VAL A 256 0.13 -10.19 10.61
N SER A 257 -0.68 -9.53 11.45
CA SER A 257 -0.45 -9.49 12.90
C SER A 257 -0.93 -10.78 13.58
N ALA A 258 -0.73 -10.92 14.90
CA ALA A 258 -1.09 -12.16 15.60
C ALA A 258 -2.58 -12.50 15.61
N THR A 259 -3.46 -11.54 15.28
CA THR A 259 -4.91 -11.76 15.11
C THR A 259 -5.27 -12.25 13.70
N GLY A 260 -4.30 -12.35 12.79
CA GLY A 260 -4.48 -12.80 11.42
C GLY A 260 -5.09 -11.75 10.49
N VAL A 261 -5.10 -10.48 10.91
CA VAL A 261 -5.52 -9.34 10.08
C VAL A 261 -4.32 -8.74 9.35
N ASP A 262 -4.55 -8.24 8.14
CA ASP A 262 -3.54 -7.49 7.40
C ASP A 262 -3.46 -6.07 7.99
N PRO A 263 -2.36 -5.69 8.67
CA PRO A 263 -2.24 -4.39 9.33
C PRO A 263 -2.33 -3.22 8.35
N ASN A 264 -2.02 -3.42 7.06
CA ASN A 264 -2.19 -2.40 6.01
C ASN A 264 -3.64 -2.31 5.48
N ARG A 265 -4.64 -2.71 6.28
CA ARG A 265 -6.08 -2.61 5.93
C ARG A 265 -6.91 -2.02 7.07
N GLN A 266 -6.29 -1.60 8.16
CA GLN A 266 -6.98 -1.28 9.42
C GLN A 266 -7.07 0.23 9.71
N TYR A 267 -6.80 1.11 8.77
CA TYR A 267 -6.78 2.56 9.02
C TYR A 267 -8.09 3.26 8.66
N PRO A 268 -8.45 4.35 9.35
CA PRO A 268 -9.72 5.06 9.15
C PRO A 268 -9.66 6.00 7.93
N THR A 269 -9.55 5.43 6.73
CA THR A 269 -9.49 6.18 5.47
C THR A 269 -10.85 6.77 5.12
N ALA A 270 -10.90 8.03 4.67
CA ALA A 270 -12.08 8.57 3.99
C ALA A 270 -12.36 7.81 2.69
N GLY A 271 -13.64 7.63 2.35
CA GLY A 271 -14.06 6.77 1.25
C GLY A 271 -14.75 5.49 1.72
N ARG A 272 -14.92 4.54 0.79
CA ARG A 272 -15.50 3.22 1.11
C ARG A 272 -14.57 2.47 2.06
N ILE A 273 -15.15 1.85 3.09
CA ILE A 273 -14.49 0.87 3.96
C ILE A 273 -15.07 -0.52 3.70
N ASP A 274 -14.21 -1.50 3.47
CA ASP A 274 -14.65 -2.89 3.41
C ASP A 274 -15.15 -3.36 4.79
N PRO A 275 -16.34 -3.96 4.90
CA PRO A 275 -16.90 -4.41 6.18
C PRO A 275 -16.02 -5.41 6.94
N VAL A 276 -15.08 -6.06 6.26
CA VAL A 276 -14.15 -7.03 6.86
C VAL A 276 -12.98 -6.40 7.61
N HIS A 277 -12.81 -5.08 7.47
CA HIS A 277 -11.73 -4.34 8.13
C HIS A 277 -12.14 -3.85 9.53
N TYR A 278 -11.14 -3.54 10.33
CA TYR A 278 -11.23 -3.00 11.67
C TYR A 278 -10.63 -1.59 11.66
N PRO A 279 -11.31 -0.58 11.07
CA PRO A 279 -10.76 0.75 10.95
C PRO A 279 -10.48 1.32 12.35
N ALA A 280 -9.22 1.60 12.60
CA ALA A 280 -8.64 1.94 13.89
C ALA A 280 -8.60 3.46 14.07
N ASP A 281 -9.77 4.07 14.23
CA ASP A 281 -9.84 5.48 14.59
C ASP A 281 -9.67 5.65 16.11
N PRO A 282 -8.62 6.35 16.58
CA PRO A 282 -8.37 6.56 18.00
C PRO A 282 -9.36 7.51 18.68
N ASP A 283 -10.09 8.32 17.91
CA ASP A 283 -11.05 9.31 18.44
C ASP A 283 -12.37 8.66 18.89
N GLY A 284 -12.61 7.41 18.45
CA GLY A 284 -13.71 6.59 18.95
C GLY A 284 -14.91 6.52 18.01
N ALA A 285 -16.05 6.05 18.52
CA ALA A 285 -17.23 5.75 17.71
C ALA A 285 -18.05 7.00 17.33
N ASP A 286 -18.08 8.02 18.19
CA ASP A 286 -18.81 9.30 18.00
C ASP A 286 -18.06 10.31 17.11
N LEU A 287 -18.06 10.08 15.80
CA LEU A 287 -17.39 10.94 14.82
C LEU A 287 -18.09 12.30 14.54
N ILE A 288 -19.13 12.66 15.31
CA ILE A 288 -19.91 13.91 15.12
C ILE A 288 -19.56 14.96 16.19
N ASP A 289 -19.32 14.55 17.43
CA ASP A 289 -18.91 15.41 18.55
C ASP A 289 -17.68 14.82 19.25
N ASP A 290 -16.55 14.74 18.52
CA ASP A 290 -15.23 14.33 19.01
C ASP A 290 -14.68 15.35 20.03
N ALA A 291 -15.28 15.41 21.22
CA ALA A 291 -14.80 16.21 22.33
C ALA A 291 -13.52 15.56 22.91
N PRO A 292 -12.47 16.35 23.25
CA PRO A 292 -11.25 15.78 23.82
C PRO A 292 -11.49 14.93 25.09
N GLY A 293 -11.04 13.67 25.07
CA GLY A 293 -11.15 12.72 26.19
C GLY A 293 -12.23 11.64 26.05
N VAL A 294 -12.72 11.39 24.83
CA VAL A 294 -13.78 10.42 24.47
C VAL A 294 -13.23 9.08 23.93
N ASP A 295 -11.92 8.81 24.02
CA ASP A 295 -11.24 7.56 23.60
C ASP A 295 -11.77 6.24 24.25
N GLY A 296 -12.82 6.31 25.07
CA GLY A 296 -13.45 5.19 25.76
C GLY A 296 -14.61 4.52 25.03
N ASP A 297 -14.98 4.95 23.83
CA ASP A 297 -16.05 4.35 23.02
C ASP A 297 -15.57 3.66 21.73
N ILE A 298 -14.25 3.46 21.58
CA ILE A 298 -13.66 2.64 20.51
C ILE A 298 -14.40 1.29 20.44
N PRO A 299 -14.88 0.85 19.25
CA PRO A 299 -15.57 -0.43 19.12
C PRO A 299 -14.71 -1.60 19.61
N GLU A 300 -15.28 -2.46 20.47
CA GLU A 300 -14.56 -3.58 21.11
C GLU A 300 -13.86 -4.48 20.09
N ARG A 301 -14.49 -4.72 18.94
CA ARG A 301 -13.92 -5.50 17.83
C ARG A 301 -12.60 -4.91 17.30
N VAL A 302 -12.49 -3.59 17.25
CA VAL A 302 -11.31 -2.88 16.74
C VAL A 302 -10.19 -2.94 17.78
N ALA A 303 -10.51 -2.69 19.05
CA ALA A 303 -9.56 -2.79 20.14
C ALA A 303 -8.98 -4.21 20.31
N GLU A 304 -9.76 -5.26 20.00
CA GLU A 304 -9.30 -6.65 20.03
C GLU A 304 -8.43 -7.03 18.83
N HIS A 305 -8.76 -6.57 17.62
CA HIS A 305 -8.14 -7.07 16.38
C HIS A 305 -7.01 -6.19 15.85
N ALA A 306 -7.05 -4.87 16.09
CA ALA A 306 -6.10 -3.89 15.57
C ALA A 306 -5.66 -2.83 16.63
N PRO A 307 -5.25 -3.23 17.85
CA PRO A 307 -4.72 -2.33 18.88
C PRO A 307 -3.43 -1.61 18.44
N ASP A 308 -2.66 -2.24 17.55
CA ASP A 308 -1.46 -1.69 16.93
C ASP A 308 -1.79 -0.51 16.02
N ALA A 309 -2.70 -0.69 15.06
CA ALA A 309 -3.16 0.37 14.17
C ALA A 309 -3.76 1.54 14.96
N LEU A 310 -4.51 1.28 16.05
CA LEU A 310 -5.04 2.32 16.94
C LEU A 310 -3.92 3.16 17.57
N SER A 311 -2.87 2.48 18.06
CA SER A 311 -1.74 3.13 18.71
C SER A 311 -0.92 3.95 17.71
N ILE A 312 -0.71 3.41 16.50
CA ILE A 312 -0.04 4.10 15.40
C ILE A 312 -0.84 5.33 14.97
N ALA A 313 -2.14 5.19 14.70
CA ALA A 313 -2.98 6.31 14.28
C ALA A 313 -3.01 7.42 15.33
N ARG A 314 -3.14 7.07 16.62
CA ARG A 314 -3.10 8.02 17.74
C ARG A 314 -1.77 8.77 17.79
N HIS A 315 -0.66 8.04 17.71
CA HIS A 315 0.68 8.63 17.79
C HIS A 315 0.96 9.56 16.62
N MET A 316 0.66 9.12 15.40
CA MET A 316 0.96 9.89 14.19
C MET A 316 0.08 11.15 14.07
N ARG A 317 -1.18 11.13 14.51
CA ARG A 317 -2.02 12.34 14.63
C ARG A 317 -1.49 13.33 15.69
N GLY A 318 -0.60 12.89 16.57
CA GLY A 318 0.06 13.74 17.55
C GLY A 318 1.15 14.63 16.96
N TYR A 319 1.59 14.39 15.72
CA TYR A 319 2.57 15.23 15.04
C TYR A 319 1.91 16.38 14.29
N GLU A 320 2.51 17.56 14.37
CA GLU A 320 2.26 18.67 13.45
C GLU A 320 3.22 18.60 12.26
N ASN A 321 2.85 19.15 11.09
CA ASN A 321 3.74 19.27 9.91
C ASN A 321 4.28 17.92 9.38
N VAL A 322 3.41 16.91 9.23
CA VAL A 322 3.79 15.64 8.58
C VAL A 322 3.90 15.86 7.07
N GLU A 323 5.13 16.03 6.59
CA GLU A 323 5.39 16.45 5.22
C GLU A 323 5.51 15.27 4.24
N LEU A 324 6.07 14.15 4.72
CA LEU A 324 6.20 12.90 3.97
C LEU A 324 5.79 11.72 4.85
N PHE A 325 5.04 10.81 4.24
CA PHE A 325 4.82 9.46 4.72
C PHE A 325 5.32 8.47 3.66
N CYS A 326 6.36 7.70 3.98
CA CYS A 326 7.01 6.77 3.06
C CYS A 326 6.98 5.36 3.65
N ASP A 327 6.24 4.46 3.01
CA ASP A 327 6.04 3.10 3.49
C ASP A 327 6.93 2.10 2.73
N LEU A 328 7.88 1.46 3.41
CA LEU A 328 8.84 0.53 2.82
C LEU A 328 8.30 -0.90 2.90
N HIS A 329 7.81 -1.41 1.77
CA HIS A 329 7.24 -2.75 1.59
C HIS A 329 8.22 -3.72 0.92
N GLY A 330 7.71 -4.89 0.58
CA GLY A 330 8.34 -5.78 -0.38
C GLY A 330 7.31 -6.66 -1.08
N MET A 331 7.61 -7.00 -2.32
CA MET A 331 6.76 -7.80 -3.18
C MET A 331 7.48 -9.06 -3.63
N HIS A 332 6.73 -9.99 -4.23
CA HIS A 332 7.31 -11.24 -4.70
C HIS A 332 8.32 -11.01 -5.83
N TRP A 333 7.85 -10.49 -6.97
CA TRP A 333 8.69 -10.10 -8.11
C TRP A 333 7.96 -9.02 -8.93
N SER A 334 8.71 -8.27 -9.75
CA SER A 334 8.19 -7.27 -10.67
C SER A 334 9.17 -7.05 -11.82
N GLU A 335 8.68 -6.47 -12.92
CA GLU A 335 9.53 -5.97 -14.01
C GLU A 335 10.46 -4.84 -13.53
N GLN A 336 10.06 -4.12 -12.47
CA GLN A 336 10.89 -3.12 -11.78
C GLN A 336 11.52 -3.75 -10.52
N PHE A 337 12.79 -3.43 -10.25
CA PHE A 337 13.42 -3.88 -8.99
C PHE A 337 12.79 -3.19 -7.77
N VAL A 338 12.51 -1.88 -7.89
CA VAL A 338 11.72 -1.11 -6.93
C VAL A 338 10.61 -0.37 -7.67
N VAL A 339 9.39 -0.37 -7.14
CA VAL A 339 8.30 0.45 -7.67
C VAL A 339 7.73 1.35 -6.58
N SER A 340 7.39 2.59 -6.93
CA SER A 340 6.76 3.53 -6.00
C SER A 340 5.29 3.76 -6.30
N LEU A 341 4.47 3.68 -5.26
CA LEU A 341 3.02 3.78 -5.30
C LEU A 341 2.62 5.10 -4.66
N VAL A 342 2.04 5.99 -5.45
CA VAL A 342 1.41 7.21 -4.96
C VAL A 342 0.06 6.87 -4.35
N ALA A 343 -0.17 7.31 -3.11
CA ALA A 343 -1.39 6.96 -2.37
C ALA A 343 -2.67 7.48 -3.03
N ASN A 344 -3.77 6.76 -2.79
CA ASN A 344 -5.11 7.17 -3.26
C ASN A 344 -5.66 8.30 -2.38
N ALA A 345 -5.54 9.55 -2.82
CA ALA A 345 -5.94 10.72 -2.04
C ALA A 345 -6.35 11.92 -2.93
N GLN A 346 -6.65 13.04 -2.26
CA GLN A 346 -6.92 14.33 -2.86
C GLN A 346 -5.64 15.18 -2.81
N TYR A 347 -5.01 15.38 -3.97
CA TYR A 347 -3.80 16.20 -4.08
C TYR A 347 -4.05 17.45 -4.93
N ASP A 348 -3.48 18.57 -4.52
CA ASP A 348 -3.38 19.76 -5.36
C ASP A 348 -2.20 19.64 -6.35
N HIS A 349 -2.02 20.68 -7.19
CA HIS A 349 -0.92 20.71 -8.15
C HIS A 349 0.45 20.63 -7.48
N ARG A 350 0.64 21.32 -6.35
CA ARG A 350 1.92 21.36 -5.64
C ARG A 350 2.34 19.98 -5.16
N ARG A 351 1.45 19.29 -4.44
CA ARG A 351 1.69 17.93 -3.94
C ARG A 351 1.96 16.95 -5.07
N LEU A 352 1.19 17.03 -6.16
CA LEU A 352 1.42 16.21 -7.36
C LEU A 352 2.82 16.45 -7.95
N ALA A 353 3.20 17.71 -8.17
CA ALA A 353 4.51 18.07 -8.74
C ALA A 353 5.68 17.67 -7.82
N GLU A 354 5.54 17.89 -6.52
CA GLU A 354 6.55 17.49 -5.53
C GLU A 354 6.73 15.97 -5.47
N MET A 355 5.65 15.19 -5.52
CA MET A 355 5.73 13.73 -5.57
C MET A 355 6.40 13.22 -6.85
N ASP A 356 6.14 13.83 -8.02
CA ASP A 356 6.83 13.47 -9.27
C ASP A 356 8.35 13.69 -9.15
N LEU A 357 8.74 14.85 -8.61
CA LEU A 357 10.14 15.22 -8.40
C LEU A 357 10.83 14.33 -7.36
N LEU A 358 10.15 14.04 -6.25
CA LEU A 358 10.62 13.13 -5.21
C LEU A 358 10.90 11.75 -5.79
N ASN A 359 9.94 11.19 -6.55
CA ASN A 359 10.11 9.86 -7.14
C ASN A 359 11.26 9.81 -8.16
N ARG A 360 11.43 10.84 -8.98
CA ARG A 360 12.60 10.93 -9.88
C ARG A 360 13.91 10.98 -9.12
N ALA A 361 13.96 11.71 -8.01
CA ALA A 361 15.14 11.78 -7.16
C ALA A 361 15.44 10.44 -6.47
N ILE A 362 14.41 9.71 -6.04
CA ILE A 362 14.54 8.34 -5.52
C ILE A 362 15.16 7.45 -6.59
N GLY A 363 14.58 7.37 -7.79
CA GLY A 363 15.11 6.54 -8.88
C GLY A 363 16.58 6.84 -9.21
N ALA A 364 16.96 8.12 -9.25
CA ALA A 364 18.34 8.53 -9.50
C ALA A 364 19.31 8.15 -8.35
N GLU A 365 18.86 8.23 -7.10
CA GLU A 365 19.69 7.88 -5.93
C GLU A 365 19.81 6.36 -5.76
N LEU A 366 18.79 5.58 -6.15
CA LEU A 366 18.87 4.13 -6.26
C LEU A 366 19.99 3.71 -7.22
N GLU A 367 19.98 4.25 -8.45
CA GLU A 367 21.02 3.96 -9.45
C GLU A 367 22.41 4.39 -8.95
N ALA A 368 22.50 5.53 -8.26
CA ALA A 368 23.76 6.01 -7.70
C ALA A 368 24.31 5.10 -6.58
N GLU A 369 23.43 4.50 -5.77
CA GLU A 369 23.81 3.66 -4.63
C GLU A 369 24.17 2.23 -5.05
N ILE A 370 23.34 1.59 -5.89
CA ILE A 370 23.52 0.17 -6.24
C ILE A 370 24.09 -0.06 -7.65
N GLY A 371 24.19 0.97 -8.48
CA GLY A 371 24.59 0.84 -9.87
C GLY A 371 23.48 0.25 -10.74
N SER A 372 23.87 -0.40 -11.84
CA SER A 372 22.92 -0.97 -12.81
C SER A 372 22.41 -2.36 -12.41
N LEU A 373 21.23 -2.75 -12.92
CA LEU A 373 20.74 -4.12 -12.75
C LEU A 373 21.67 -5.18 -13.37
N GLU A 374 22.38 -4.83 -14.44
CA GLU A 374 23.32 -5.75 -15.08
C GLU A 374 24.54 -6.04 -14.19
N GLU A 375 25.02 -5.05 -13.44
CA GLU A 375 26.11 -5.24 -12.46
C GLU A 375 25.67 -6.14 -11.29
N ASN A 376 24.38 -6.12 -10.95
CA ASN A 376 23.79 -6.88 -9.85
C ASN A 376 23.08 -8.17 -10.29
N ARG A 377 23.20 -8.57 -11.56
CA ARG A 377 22.43 -9.69 -12.14
C ARG A 377 22.58 -10.99 -11.35
N GLU A 378 23.78 -11.30 -10.87
CA GLU A 378 24.02 -12.52 -10.07
C GLU A 378 23.23 -12.52 -8.75
N ALA A 379 23.23 -11.39 -8.03
CA ALA A 379 22.46 -11.23 -6.80
C ALA A 379 20.95 -11.31 -7.07
N LEU A 380 20.46 -10.67 -8.14
CA LEU A 380 19.06 -10.72 -8.54
C LEU A 380 18.61 -12.12 -8.97
N SER A 381 19.49 -12.90 -9.62
CA SER A 381 19.21 -14.30 -9.95
C SER A 381 19.00 -15.16 -8.71
N ILE A 382 19.70 -14.91 -7.59
CA ILE A 382 19.43 -15.59 -6.31
C ILE A 382 17.97 -15.34 -5.89
N GLY A 383 17.47 -14.11 -6.03
CA GLY A 383 16.08 -13.75 -5.74
C GLY A 383 15.08 -14.58 -6.55
N ALA A 384 15.33 -14.74 -7.86
CA ALA A 384 14.47 -15.53 -8.74
C ALA A 384 14.56 -17.05 -8.50
N GLU A 385 15.75 -17.57 -8.17
CA GLU A 385 16.00 -18.99 -7.86
C GLU A 385 15.35 -19.43 -6.54
N ARG A 386 15.09 -18.50 -5.61
CA ARG A 386 14.34 -18.81 -4.37
C ARG A 386 12.94 -19.35 -4.60
N TYR A 387 12.37 -19.11 -5.79
CA TYR A 387 11.05 -19.61 -6.19
C TYR A 387 11.13 -21.02 -6.80
N ASP A 388 12.31 -21.62 -6.93
CA ASP A 388 12.50 -22.99 -7.43
C ASP A 388 11.63 -24.01 -6.66
N PRO A 389 11.55 -24.01 -5.32
CA PRO A 389 10.69 -24.95 -4.59
C PRO A 389 9.22 -24.83 -4.97
N VAL A 390 8.74 -23.60 -5.21
CA VAL A 390 7.35 -23.34 -5.66
C VAL A 390 7.12 -23.98 -7.03
N ARG A 391 8.07 -23.85 -7.96
CA ARG A 391 8.00 -24.50 -9.29
C ARG A 391 8.07 -26.02 -9.19
N GLU A 392 8.93 -26.54 -8.32
CA GLU A 392 9.15 -27.98 -8.14
C GLU A 392 7.92 -28.71 -7.58
N GLU A 393 7.13 -28.03 -6.73
CA GLU A 393 5.85 -28.55 -6.20
C GLU A 393 4.67 -28.43 -7.18
N GLY A 394 4.89 -27.74 -8.31
CA GLY A 394 3.93 -27.59 -9.39
C GLY A 394 3.21 -26.25 -9.41
N GLY A 395 3.68 -25.25 -8.65
CA GLY A 395 3.24 -23.88 -8.75
C GLY A 395 3.57 -23.26 -10.11
N GLU A 396 2.61 -22.52 -10.68
CA GLU A 396 2.78 -21.78 -11.93
C GLU A 396 3.35 -20.38 -11.63
N VAL A 397 4.65 -20.31 -11.38
CA VAL A 397 5.41 -19.04 -11.37
C VAL A 397 6.28 -18.96 -12.63
N PRO A 398 6.62 -17.74 -13.12
CA PRO A 398 7.48 -17.60 -14.29
C PRO A 398 8.83 -18.31 -14.11
N ASP A 399 9.47 -18.69 -15.22
CA ASP A 399 10.85 -19.17 -15.19
C ASP A 399 11.75 -18.12 -14.51
N ALA A 400 12.78 -18.55 -13.77
CA ALA A 400 13.63 -17.65 -12.99
C ALA A 400 14.20 -16.49 -13.83
N GLU A 401 14.59 -16.75 -15.09
CA GLU A 401 15.08 -15.73 -16.02
C GLU A 401 14.04 -14.62 -16.29
N ALA A 402 12.74 -14.96 -16.32
CA ALA A 402 11.64 -14.02 -16.56
C ALA A 402 11.20 -13.27 -15.29
N MET A 403 11.67 -13.68 -14.12
CA MET A 403 11.40 -12.99 -12.85
C MET A 403 12.45 -11.94 -12.51
N VAL A 404 13.62 -11.98 -13.17
CA VAL A 404 14.67 -10.97 -12.95
C VAL A 404 14.17 -9.62 -13.46
N PRO A 405 14.20 -8.56 -12.64
CA PRO A 405 13.75 -7.23 -13.07
C PRO A 405 14.44 -6.74 -14.34
N GLU A 406 13.68 -6.08 -15.20
CA GLU A 406 14.15 -5.49 -16.47
C GLU A 406 14.51 -4.00 -16.32
N SER A 407 13.92 -3.31 -15.34
CA SER A 407 14.11 -1.89 -15.07
C SER A 407 14.35 -1.64 -13.58
N LEU A 408 15.09 -0.59 -13.24
CA LEU A 408 15.46 -0.36 -11.84
C LEU A 408 14.29 0.20 -11.04
N TYR A 409 13.60 1.19 -11.60
CA TYR A 409 12.62 1.98 -10.87
C TYR A 409 11.55 2.60 -11.78
N ASP A 410 10.29 2.51 -11.37
CA ASP A 410 9.21 3.32 -11.92
C ASP A 410 8.18 3.67 -10.82
N PHE A 411 7.22 4.54 -11.13
CA PHE A 411 6.22 4.97 -10.16
C PHE A 411 4.89 5.36 -10.80
N GLY A 412 3.79 5.18 -10.07
CA GLY A 412 2.44 5.52 -10.52
C GLY A 412 1.44 5.45 -9.37
N THR A 413 0.15 5.42 -9.68
CA THR A 413 -0.88 5.08 -8.68
C THR A 413 -0.73 3.63 -8.20
N VAL A 414 -1.48 3.23 -7.17
CA VAL A 414 -1.53 1.83 -6.74
C VAL A 414 -1.99 0.91 -7.87
N TYR A 415 -2.95 1.36 -8.68
CA TYR A 415 -3.41 0.59 -9.85
C TYR A 415 -2.36 0.51 -10.95
N ASP A 416 -1.68 1.61 -11.27
CA ASP A 416 -0.67 1.65 -12.33
C ASP A 416 0.48 0.67 -12.09
N THR A 417 0.78 0.41 -10.81
CA THR A 417 1.96 -0.35 -10.38
C THR A 417 1.62 -1.79 -10.01
N LEU A 418 0.56 -2.02 -9.24
CA LEU A 418 0.17 -3.34 -8.76
C LEU A 418 -1.06 -3.94 -9.46
N GLY A 419 -1.77 -3.15 -10.27
CA GLY A 419 -2.97 -3.60 -10.99
C GLY A 419 -4.22 -3.75 -10.13
N TYR A 420 -4.23 -3.25 -8.90
CA TYR A 420 -5.39 -3.29 -8.00
C TYR A 420 -5.51 -2.03 -7.12
N SER A 421 -6.57 -1.94 -6.33
CA SER A 421 -6.73 -0.91 -5.30
C SER A 421 -7.17 -1.51 -3.96
N THR A 422 -7.16 -0.71 -2.89
CA THR A 422 -7.50 -1.15 -1.54
C THR A 422 -8.19 -0.05 -0.73
N THR A 423 -8.76 -0.45 0.41
CA THR A 423 -9.35 0.45 1.42
C THR A 423 -8.68 0.21 2.77
N GLY A 424 -8.68 1.21 3.65
CA GLY A 424 -8.07 1.10 4.99
C GLY A 424 -6.55 0.98 5.03
N ALA A 425 -5.85 1.31 3.94
CA ALA A 425 -4.39 1.28 3.92
C ALA A 425 -3.76 2.43 4.72
N LEU A 426 -2.64 2.16 5.39
CA LEU A 426 -1.91 3.14 6.18
C LEU A 426 -1.51 4.34 5.31
N LEU A 427 -0.96 4.03 4.14
CA LEU A 427 -0.52 5.00 3.15
C LEU A 427 -1.66 5.94 2.72
N GLY A 428 -2.83 5.37 2.42
CA GLY A 428 -4.01 6.14 2.00
C GLY A 428 -4.49 7.06 3.11
N TRP A 429 -4.52 6.56 4.35
CA TRP A 429 -4.94 7.35 5.51
C TRP A 429 -3.99 8.53 5.78
N ALA A 430 -2.68 8.30 5.74
CA ALA A 430 -1.69 9.36 5.92
C ALA A 430 -1.81 10.48 4.86
N ALA A 431 -2.22 10.12 3.64
CA ALA A 431 -2.40 11.07 2.55
C ALA A 431 -3.68 11.91 2.64
N HIS A 432 -4.68 11.47 3.41
CA HIS A 432 -5.96 12.17 3.49
C HIS A 432 -5.83 13.48 4.29
N PRO A 433 -6.63 14.51 3.98
CA PRO A 433 -6.61 15.77 4.72
C PRO A 433 -6.84 15.55 6.23
N GLU A 434 -6.30 16.43 7.06
CA GLU A 434 -6.47 16.38 8.52
C GLU A 434 -7.96 16.49 8.90
N GLU A 435 -8.76 17.27 8.16
CA GLU A 435 -10.21 17.39 8.37
C GLU A 435 -10.95 16.07 8.10
N ALA A 436 -10.37 15.20 7.28
CA ALA A 436 -10.84 13.85 7.03
C ALA A 436 -10.23 12.82 8.00
N GLY A 437 -9.49 13.28 9.02
CA GLY A 437 -8.83 12.47 10.03
C GLY A 437 -7.51 11.82 9.59
N GLY A 438 -6.97 12.21 8.44
CA GLY A 438 -5.64 11.80 7.95
C GLY A 438 -4.52 12.70 8.46
N LEU A 439 -3.40 12.77 7.74
CA LEU A 439 -2.22 13.58 8.10
C LEU A 439 -1.87 14.66 7.06
N GLY A 440 -2.57 14.73 5.93
CA GLY A 440 -2.29 15.71 4.86
C GLY A 440 -0.93 15.56 4.18
N ALA A 441 -0.27 14.41 4.34
CA ALA A 441 1.12 14.19 3.93
C ALA A 441 1.25 13.86 2.43
N LYS A 442 2.42 14.17 1.85
CA LYS A 442 2.86 13.47 0.63
C LYS A 442 3.04 12.01 0.98
N SER A 443 2.38 11.10 0.29
CA SER A 443 2.33 9.71 0.71
C SER A 443 2.71 8.77 -0.44
N ILE A 444 3.82 8.06 -0.27
CA ILE A 444 4.30 7.02 -1.20
C ILE A 444 4.59 5.71 -0.47
N ALA A 445 4.34 4.57 -1.11
CA ALA A 445 4.90 3.28 -0.70
C ALA A 445 5.96 2.86 -1.70
N LEU A 446 7.03 2.21 -1.24
CA LEU A 446 8.04 1.59 -2.09
C LEU A 446 7.91 0.08 -1.96
N GLU A 447 7.82 -0.63 -3.07
CA GLU A 447 7.77 -2.10 -3.11
C GLU A 447 9.09 -2.63 -3.67
N MET A 448 9.75 -3.52 -2.95
CA MET A 448 11.02 -4.15 -3.32
C MET A 448 10.79 -5.55 -3.88
N ALA A 449 11.29 -5.84 -5.08
CA ALA A 449 11.25 -7.20 -5.63
C ALA A 449 12.05 -8.19 -4.74
N PHE A 450 11.55 -9.42 -4.64
CA PHE A 450 12.13 -10.52 -3.85
C PHE A 450 12.20 -10.24 -2.34
N SER A 451 11.36 -9.34 -1.82
CA SER A 451 11.26 -9.02 -0.40
C SER A 451 9.88 -9.41 0.15
N ASN A 452 9.43 -10.63 -0.12
CA ASN A 452 8.15 -11.16 0.36
C ASN A 452 8.25 -12.70 0.43
N THR A 453 7.25 -13.38 0.99
CA THR A 453 7.22 -14.84 1.09
C THR A 453 6.02 -15.48 0.38
N ILE A 454 6.24 -16.65 -0.24
CA ILE A 454 5.20 -17.44 -0.89
C ILE A 454 5.46 -18.93 -0.57
N SER A 455 4.66 -19.56 0.27
CA SER A 455 4.75 -21.01 0.54
C SER A 455 4.93 -21.87 -0.75
N PRO A 456 5.80 -22.88 -0.73
CA PRO A 456 6.63 -23.34 0.39
C PRO A 456 7.96 -22.56 0.54
N MET A 457 8.17 -21.45 -0.18
CA MET A 457 9.38 -20.63 -0.07
C MET A 457 9.56 -20.08 1.34
N ARG A 458 10.78 -20.19 1.86
CA ARG A 458 11.20 -19.56 3.11
C ARG A 458 12.13 -18.38 2.82
N LEU A 459 12.00 -17.30 3.58
CA LEU A 459 12.94 -16.18 3.49
C LEU A 459 14.27 -16.56 4.18
N GLU A 460 15.15 -17.19 3.41
CA GLU A 460 16.51 -17.48 3.82
C GLU A 460 17.39 -16.24 3.70
N TYR A 461 18.39 -16.16 4.58
CA TYR A 461 19.33 -15.06 4.55
C TYR A 461 20.34 -15.24 3.41
N SER A 462 20.30 -14.36 2.40
CA SER A 462 21.37 -14.24 1.39
C SER A 462 21.97 -12.85 1.51
N PRO A 463 23.23 -12.73 1.94
CA PRO A 463 23.89 -11.44 2.06
C PRO A 463 24.03 -10.75 0.70
N GLU A 464 24.25 -11.49 -0.39
CA GLU A 464 24.44 -10.92 -1.72
C GLU A 464 23.17 -10.23 -2.26
N LEU A 465 22.01 -10.89 -2.17
CA LEU A 465 20.75 -10.28 -2.56
C LEU A 465 20.35 -9.15 -1.59
N LEU A 466 20.49 -9.39 -0.29
CA LEU A 466 20.08 -8.42 0.71
C LEU A 466 20.91 -7.14 0.65
N ASP A 467 22.20 -7.21 0.29
CA ASP A 467 23.06 -6.03 0.18
C ASP A 467 22.56 -5.08 -0.92
N VAL A 468 22.16 -5.63 -2.06
CA VAL A 468 21.55 -4.86 -3.16
C VAL A 468 20.20 -4.27 -2.75
N GLN A 469 19.35 -5.06 -2.09
CA GLN A 469 18.04 -4.58 -1.60
C GLN A 469 18.18 -3.47 -0.55
N VAL A 470 19.06 -3.65 0.44
CA VAL A 470 19.36 -2.65 1.47
C VAL A 470 19.96 -1.40 0.84
N GLY A 471 20.91 -1.54 -0.08
CA GLY A 471 21.49 -0.41 -0.83
C GLY A 471 20.41 0.41 -1.52
N ALA A 472 19.50 -0.22 -2.27
CA ALA A 472 18.43 0.50 -2.95
C ALA A 472 17.53 1.30 -1.97
N TYR A 473 17.16 0.73 -0.82
CA TYR A 473 16.39 1.46 0.19
C TYR A 473 17.20 2.51 0.98
N LEU A 474 18.50 2.34 1.15
CA LEU A 474 19.36 3.41 1.64
C LEU A 474 19.37 4.61 0.67
N GLY A 475 19.43 4.34 -0.64
CA GLY A 475 19.27 5.37 -1.69
C GLY A 475 17.91 6.08 -1.60
N ALA A 476 16.82 5.32 -1.46
CA ALA A 476 15.48 5.89 -1.30
C ALA A 476 15.37 6.78 -0.05
N LEU A 477 15.81 6.29 1.11
CA LEU A 477 15.80 7.03 2.37
C LEU A 477 16.60 8.33 2.26
N ARG A 478 17.77 8.29 1.62
CA ARG A 478 18.61 9.48 1.40
C ARG A 478 17.94 10.51 0.50
N ALA A 479 17.39 10.08 -0.63
CA ALA A 479 16.68 10.96 -1.55
C ALA A 479 15.45 11.59 -0.88
N ALA A 480 14.63 10.76 -0.23
CA ALA A 480 13.43 11.20 0.46
C ALA A 480 13.75 12.21 1.58
N SER A 481 14.75 11.92 2.41
CA SER A 481 15.17 12.81 3.50
C SER A 481 15.68 14.17 3.00
N ARG A 482 16.26 14.20 1.79
CA ARG A 482 16.83 15.41 1.19
C ARG A 482 15.80 16.26 0.45
N GLU A 483 14.91 15.61 -0.29
CA GLU A 483 14.02 16.27 -1.25
C GLU A 483 12.65 16.59 -0.67
N ALA A 484 12.14 15.80 0.28
CA ALA A 484 10.79 16.00 0.79
C ALA A 484 10.58 17.32 1.54
N PRO A 485 11.52 17.81 2.38
CA PRO A 485 11.39 19.12 3.03
C PRO A 485 11.54 20.32 2.08
N ALA A 486 11.80 20.09 0.79
CA ALA A 486 12.00 21.18 -0.15
C ALA A 486 10.64 21.79 -0.53
N ASP A 487 10.32 22.94 0.06
CA ASP A 487 9.19 23.77 -0.35
C ASP A 487 9.44 24.33 -1.76
N ARG A 488 8.56 23.96 -2.69
CA ARG A 488 8.59 24.41 -4.08
C ARG A 488 7.28 25.09 -4.38
N ASP A 489 7.34 26.14 -5.19
CA ASP A 489 6.18 26.88 -5.66
C ASP A 489 5.98 26.57 -7.15
N PRO A 490 5.45 25.37 -7.51
CA PRO A 490 5.21 25.00 -8.89
C PRO A 490 4.02 25.78 -9.44
N SER A 491 4.10 26.10 -10.73
CA SER A 491 3.04 26.81 -11.45
C SER A 491 2.60 25.99 -12.66
N ILE A 492 1.32 26.05 -12.96
CA ILE A 492 0.76 25.54 -14.20
C ILE A 492 0.87 26.63 -15.26
N SER A 493 1.82 26.46 -16.18
CA SER A 493 2.18 27.50 -17.15
C SER A 493 1.15 27.62 -18.28
N GLY A 494 0.77 28.86 -18.60
CA GLY A 494 -0.16 29.20 -19.67
C GLY A 494 -1.00 30.43 -19.33
N GLU A 495 -1.16 31.36 -20.27
CA GLU A 495 -1.87 32.64 -20.05
C GLU A 495 -3.37 32.58 -20.40
N GLY A 496 -3.94 31.38 -20.52
CA GLY A 496 -5.32 31.16 -20.97
C GLY A 496 -6.37 31.61 -19.95
N SER A 497 -7.59 31.79 -20.43
CA SER A 497 -8.78 32.03 -19.62
C SER A 497 -9.71 30.83 -19.69
N THR A 498 -10.12 30.29 -18.55
CA THR A 498 -10.95 29.09 -18.43
C THR A 498 -12.23 29.41 -17.69
N ALA A 499 -13.38 29.09 -18.27
CA ALA A 499 -14.65 29.10 -17.56
C ALA A 499 -15.06 27.67 -17.16
N VAL A 500 -15.44 27.47 -15.91
CA VAL A 500 -15.98 26.20 -15.40
C VAL A 500 -17.48 26.39 -15.16
N VAL A 501 -18.30 25.60 -15.85
CA VAL A 501 -19.75 25.67 -15.69
C VAL A 501 -20.14 24.93 -14.40
N THR A 502 -20.84 25.64 -13.52
CA THR A 502 -21.24 25.16 -12.19
C THR A 502 -22.57 24.42 -12.20
N THR A 503 -22.75 23.53 -11.23
CA THR A 503 -24.04 22.94 -10.87
C THR A 503 -24.03 22.52 -9.40
N ASP A 504 -25.21 22.53 -8.77
CA ASP A 504 -25.41 21.99 -7.43
C ASP A 504 -25.62 20.46 -7.45
N ASP A 505 -25.89 19.86 -8.63
CA ASP A 505 -26.26 18.44 -8.77
C ASP A 505 -25.10 17.46 -8.46
N LEU A 506 -23.87 17.96 -8.43
CA LEU A 506 -22.66 17.18 -8.14
C LEU A 506 -22.35 17.12 -6.64
N ALA A 507 -22.88 18.04 -5.84
CA ALA A 507 -22.59 18.11 -4.42
C ALA A 507 -23.20 16.92 -3.67
N ARG A 508 -22.47 16.41 -2.69
CA ARG A 508 -22.92 15.36 -1.76
C ARG A 508 -22.70 15.83 -0.34
N SER A 509 -23.61 15.49 0.56
CA SER A 509 -23.52 15.87 1.96
C SER A 509 -24.01 14.73 2.84
N SER A 510 -23.38 14.54 4.00
CA SER A 510 -23.85 13.64 5.03
C SER A 510 -25.27 13.99 5.53
N ASP A 511 -25.66 15.27 5.46
CA ASP A 511 -27.01 15.72 5.86
C ASP A 511 -28.11 15.19 4.94
N ALA A 512 -27.75 14.77 3.73
CA ALA A 512 -28.67 14.18 2.76
C ALA A 512 -28.84 12.65 2.95
N LEU A 513 -28.06 12.02 3.83
CA LEU A 513 -28.12 10.58 4.07
C LEU A 513 -29.35 10.21 4.92
N SER A 514 -30.20 9.35 4.38
CA SER A 514 -31.17 8.58 5.15
C SER A 514 -30.56 7.22 5.47
N PHE A 515 -30.03 6.99 6.66
CA PHE A 515 -29.54 5.64 6.98
C PHE A 515 -30.68 4.64 7.14
N VAL A 516 -30.45 3.42 6.67
CA VAL A 516 -31.26 2.23 7.00
C VAL A 516 -30.49 1.36 7.98
N GLY A 517 -31.23 0.73 8.90
CA GLY A 517 -30.62 -0.24 9.81
C GLY A 517 -29.98 -1.38 9.02
N ALA A 518 -28.76 -1.75 9.39
CA ALA A 518 -27.95 -2.72 8.66
C ALA A 518 -27.31 -3.75 9.60
N ARG A 519 -26.69 -4.77 9.03
CA ARG A 519 -25.82 -5.70 9.77
C ARG A 519 -24.83 -6.38 8.82
N SER A 520 -23.70 -6.81 9.37
CA SER A 520 -22.82 -7.75 8.67
C SER A 520 -23.25 -9.20 8.94
N GLU A 521 -23.30 -10.01 7.89
CA GLU A 521 -23.44 -11.45 7.96
C GLU A 521 -22.21 -12.14 7.36
N GLU A 522 -21.41 -12.78 8.22
CA GLU A 522 -20.27 -13.58 7.78
C GLU A 522 -20.67 -15.04 7.56
N THR A 523 -20.25 -15.61 6.43
CA THR A 523 -20.35 -17.04 6.13
C THR A 523 -19.00 -17.57 5.72
N ARG A 524 -18.51 -18.58 6.44
CA ARG A 524 -17.31 -19.35 6.09
C ARG A 524 -17.66 -20.76 5.65
N THR A 525 -17.24 -21.14 4.45
CA THR A 525 -17.36 -22.50 3.94
C THR A 525 -16.01 -23.01 3.48
N THR A 526 -15.57 -24.15 4.01
CA THR A 526 -14.31 -24.79 3.61
C THR A 526 -14.57 -25.91 2.62
N ALA A 527 -13.72 -26.01 1.60
CA ALA A 527 -13.72 -27.05 0.58
C ALA A 527 -12.35 -27.71 0.47
N GLU A 528 -12.30 -29.04 0.56
CA GLU A 528 -11.10 -29.79 0.18
C GLU A 528 -11.15 -30.07 -1.33
N ILE A 529 -10.13 -29.63 -2.06
CA ILE A 529 -10.01 -29.78 -3.50
C ILE A 529 -8.84 -30.72 -3.79
N ASP A 530 -9.13 -31.87 -4.39
CA ASP A 530 -8.10 -32.84 -4.78
C ASP A 530 -7.11 -32.24 -5.80
N PRO A 531 -5.88 -32.80 -5.91
CA PRO A 531 -4.90 -32.36 -6.91
C PRO A 531 -5.47 -32.35 -8.33
N ARG A 532 -5.29 -31.25 -9.07
CA ARG A 532 -5.86 -31.06 -10.43
C ARG A 532 -7.37 -31.28 -10.48
N GLY A 533 -8.05 -31.00 -9.38
CA GLY A 533 -9.49 -31.15 -9.20
C GLY A 533 -10.23 -29.83 -9.24
N ASP A 534 -11.55 -29.92 -9.36
CA ASP A 534 -12.45 -28.77 -9.30
C ASP A 534 -13.48 -29.01 -8.18
N GLU A 535 -13.84 -27.95 -7.48
CA GLU A 535 -14.92 -27.96 -6.49
C GLU A 535 -15.85 -26.75 -6.72
N THR A 536 -17.08 -26.82 -6.25
CA THR A 536 -18.00 -25.68 -6.31
C THR A 536 -18.63 -25.44 -4.96
N VAL A 537 -18.34 -24.27 -4.39
CA VAL A 537 -18.97 -23.80 -3.17
C VAL A 537 -20.17 -22.93 -3.52
N THR A 538 -21.27 -23.09 -2.82
CA THR A 538 -22.47 -22.26 -3.03
C THR A 538 -22.88 -21.57 -1.75
N PHE A 539 -23.31 -20.32 -1.87
CA PHE A 539 -23.85 -19.52 -0.77
C PHE A 539 -25.13 -18.82 -1.22
N GLY A 540 -25.98 -18.46 -0.26
CA GLY A 540 -27.26 -17.79 -0.54
C GLY A 540 -27.15 -16.29 -0.22
N VAL A 541 -27.60 -15.45 -1.16
CA VAL A 541 -27.80 -14.02 -0.92
C VAL A 541 -29.30 -13.77 -0.78
N SER A 542 -29.69 -13.10 0.32
CA SER A 542 -31.08 -12.80 0.64
C SER A 542 -31.39 -11.33 0.44
N ALA A 543 -32.65 -10.98 0.15
CA ALA A 543 -33.02 -9.58 0.02
C ALA A 543 -33.39 -8.98 1.38
N PRO A 544 -33.03 -7.72 1.67
CA PRO A 544 -32.14 -6.84 0.90
C PRO A 544 -30.67 -7.05 1.31
N THR A 545 -29.77 -7.25 0.35
CA THR A 545 -28.31 -7.23 0.58
C THR A 545 -27.76 -6.12 -0.30
N ASP A 546 -27.00 -5.20 0.29
CA ASP A 546 -26.45 -4.04 -0.43
C ASP A 546 -25.11 -4.39 -1.06
N GLU A 547 -24.32 -5.23 -0.39
CA GLU A 547 -22.99 -5.60 -0.84
C GLU A 547 -22.63 -7.02 -0.35
N ILE A 548 -21.87 -7.75 -1.15
CA ILE A 548 -21.10 -8.92 -0.70
C ILE A 548 -19.61 -8.70 -0.98
N SER A 549 -18.77 -8.94 0.03
CA SER A 549 -17.34 -9.13 -0.09
C SER A 549 -17.04 -10.63 -0.05
N LEU A 550 -16.43 -11.15 -1.11
CA LEU A 550 -16.05 -12.55 -1.25
C LEU A 550 -14.54 -12.68 -1.18
N ARG A 551 -14.01 -13.55 -0.32
CA ARG A 551 -12.58 -13.87 -0.23
C ARG A 551 -12.37 -15.38 -0.28
N LEU A 552 -11.33 -15.83 -0.98
CA LEU A 552 -10.87 -17.23 -0.90
C LEU A 552 -9.55 -17.25 -0.16
N ARG A 553 -9.49 -17.99 0.94
CA ARG A 553 -8.24 -18.31 1.63
C ARG A 553 -7.89 -19.75 1.37
N ALA A 554 -6.70 -20.00 0.86
CA ALA A 554 -6.23 -21.36 0.64
C ALA A 554 -5.15 -21.71 1.66
N ASP A 555 -5.13 -22.96 2.09
CA ASP A 555 -3.97 -23.50 2.81
C ASP A 555 -2.82 -23.62 1.79
N GLY A 556 -1.77 -22.82 1.98
CA GLY A 556 -0.64 -22.69 1.06
C GLY A 556 -0.91 -21.73 -0.11
N THR A 557 0.17 -21.24 -0.70
CA THR A 557 0.15 -20.06 -1.58
C THR A 557 0.29 -20.40 -3.07
N GLU A 558 0.20 -21.67 -3.46
CA GLU A 558 0.16 -22.04 -4.88
C GLU A 558 -1.12 -21.48 -5.55
N PRO A 559 -1.08 -21.14 -6.85
CA PRO A 559 -2.18 -20.46 -7.51
C PRO A 559 -3.47 -21.28 -7.49
N LEU A 560 -4.60 -20.63 -7.24
CA LEU A 560 -5.93 -21.17 -7.46
C LEU A 560 -6.58 -20.45 -8.63
N HIS A 561 -7.40 -21.15 -9.39
CA HIS A 561 -8.34 -20.49 -10.30
C HIS A 561 -9.71 -20.47 -9.65
N ALA A 562 -10.38 -19.33 -9.74
CA ALA A 562 -11.71 -19.20 -9.20
C ALA A 562 -12.59 -18.39 -10.12
N THR A 563 -13.86 -18.80 -10.22
CA THR A 563 -14.86 -18.07 -10.98
C THR A 563 -16.12 -17.92 -10.15
N VAL A 564 -16.52 -16.67 -9.93
CA VAL A 564 -17.73 -16.29 -9.22
C VAL A 564 -18.85 -16.17 -10.23
N PHE A 565 -19.95 -16.89 -9.99
CA PHE A 565 -21.14 -16.80 -10.82
C PHE A 565 -22.33 -16.32 -10.00
N GLY A 566 -23.10 -15.43 -10.62
CA GLY A 566 -24.38 -15.00 -10.12
C GLY A 566 -25.47 -16.08 -10.21
N PRO A 567 -26.65 -15.84 -9.62
CA PRO A 567 -27.77 -16.78 -9.62
C PRO A 567 -28.39 -17.02 -11.00
N ASP A 568 -28.13 -16.14 -11.98
CA ASP A 568 -28.48 -16.31 -13.39
C ASP A 568 -27.50 -17.22 -14.16
N GLY A 569 -26.42 -17.65 -13.50
CA GLY A 569 -25.34 -18.45 -14.07
C GLY A 569 -24.33 -17.63 -14.87
N ALA A 570 -24.47 -16.31 -14.93
CA ALA A 570 -23.48 -15.43 -15.55
C ALA A 570 -22.23 -15.35 -14.67
N GLU A 571 -21.08 -15.36 -15.33
CA GLU A 571 -19.80 -15.06 -14.68
C GLU A 571 -19.80 -13.59 -14.24
N ARG A 572 -19.35 -13.35 -13.01
CA ARG A 572 -19.23 -12.02 -12.42
C ARG A 572 -17.78 -11.63 -12.25
N HIS A 573 -16.99 -12.58 -11.75
CA HIS A 573 -15.55 -12.42 -11.63
C HIS A 573 -14.85 -13.72 -11.96
N ALA A 574 -13.64 -13.60 -12.49
CA ALA A 574 -12.70 -14.68 -12.60
C ALA A 574 -11.37 -14.23 -11.98
N PHE A 575 -10.68 -15.18 -11.36
CA PHE A 575 -9.33 -15.02 -10.88
C PHE A 575 -8.51 -16.16 -11.43
N ASP A 576 -7.39 -15.79 -12.02
CA ASP A 576 -6.37 -16.70 -12.48
C ASP A 576 -5.11 -16.44 -11.65
N GLY A 577 -4.93 -17.22 -10.58
CA GLY A 577 -3.80 -17.04 -9.66
C GLY A 577 -2.42 -17.25 -10.30
N THR A 578 -2.36 -17.74 -11.53
CA THR A 578 -1.12 -17.94 -12.31
C THR A 578 -0.62 -16.65 -12.97
N SER A 579 -1.52 -15.67 -13.11
CA SER A 579 -1.28 -14.40 -13.81
C SER A 579 -0.97 -13.23 -12.88
N THR A 580 -1.16 -13.40 -11.58
CA THR A 580 -1.02 -12.32 -10.60
C THR A 580 0.36 -12.32 -9.94
N THR A 581 1.08 -11.21 -10.08
CA THR A 581 2.39 -10.92 -9.44
C THR A 581 2.31 -10.76 -7.92
N SER A 582 1.09 -10.63 -7.37
CA SER A 582 0.83 -10.61 -5.93
C SER A 582 0.10 -11.90 -5.53
N GLY A 583 0.68 -12.71 -4.65
CA GLY A 583 0.11 -13.96 -4.12
C GLY A 583 -1.05 -13.71 -3.14
N ARG A 584 -1.89 -12.71 -3.43
CA ARG A 584 -3.01 -12.31 -2.60
C ARG A 584 -4.15 -13.32 -2.75
N ASP A 585 -4.75 -13.67 -1.61
CA ASP A 585 -6.05 -14.32 -1.56
C ASP A 585 -7.06 -13.56 -2.45
N PRO A 586 -7.69 -14.20 -3.45
CA PRO A 586 -8.59 -13.50 -4.35
C PRO A 586 -9.78 -12.95 -3.57
N SER A 587 -10.04 -11.67 -3.78
CA SER A 587 -11.07 -10.90 -3.09
C SER A 587 -11.86 -10.10 -4.11
N TRP A 588 -13.19 -10.13 -4.00
CA TRP A 588 -14.07 -9.39 -4.88
C TRP A 588 -15.21 -8.78 -4.09
N THR A 589 -15.68 -7.62 -4.55
CA THR A 589 -16.88 -6.99 -4.03
C THR A 589 -17.94 -6.94 -5.13
N VAL A 590 -19.18 -7.31 -4.78
CA VAL A 590 -20.34 -7.15 -5.65
C VAL A 590 -21.35 -6.25 -4.94
N ALA A 591 -21.54 -5.04 -5.50
CA ALA A 591 -22.60 -4.13 -5.11
C ALA A 591 -23.96 -4.57 -5.69
N ASP A 592 -25.04 -4.35 -4.94
CA ASP A 592 -26.43 -4.76 -5.25
C ASP A 592 -26.52 -6.21 -5.79
N PRO A 593 -26.03 -7.21 -5.03
CA PRO A 593 -25.96 -8.57 -5.51
C PRO A 593 -27.35 -9.16 -5.74
N ALA A 594 -27.56 -9.76 -6.91
CA ALA A 594 -28.79 -10.45 -7.25
C ALA A 594 -29.16 -11.51 -6.19
N VAL A 595 -30.40 -11.45 -5.70
CA VAL A 595 -30.94 -12.41 -4.73
C VAL A 595 -30.98 -13.81 -5.32
N GLY A 596 -30.46 -14.79 -4.57
CA GLY A 596 -30.46 -16.18 -5.00
C GLY A 596 -29.23 -16.95 -4.54
N GLN A 597 -29.03 -18.12 -5.16
CA GLN A 597 -27.87 -18.96 -4.88
C GLN A 597 -26.71 -18.56 -5.79
N TRP A 598 -25.64 -18.09 -5.18
CA TRP A 598 -24.37 -17.82 -5.83
C TRP A 598 -23.47 -19.04 -5.77
N ARG A 599 -22.50 -19.11 -6.68
CA ARG A 599 -21.53 -20.19 -6.73
C ARG A 599 -20.13 -19.67 -7.01
N VAL A 600 -19.15 -20.25 -6.33
CA VAL A 600 -17.72 -20.09 -6.62
C VAL A 600 -17.24 -21.44 -7.14
N ALA A 601 -16.88 -21.48 -8.42
CA ALA A 601 -16.17 -22.63 -8.97
C ALA A 601 -14.68 -22.42 -8.70
N ILE A 602 -14.04 -23.39 -8.06
CA ILE A 602 -12.64 -23.31 -7.69
C ILE A 602 -11.93 -24.49 -8.35
N SER A 603 -10.88 -24.20 -9.11
CA SER A 603 -10.00 -25.20 -9.68
C SER A 603 -8.68 -25.17 -8.92
N ASN A 604 -8.23 -26.35 -8.52
CA ASN A 604 -6.95 -26.56 -7.88
C ASN A 604 -5.95 -27.07 -8.92
N PRO A 605 -5.14 -26.20 -9.57
CA PRO A 605 -4.13 -26.64 -10.51
C PRO A 605 -2.99 -27.42 -9.84
N ARG A 606 -2.90 -27.35 -8.51
CA ARG A 606 -1.85 -27.92 -7.67
C ARG A 606 -1.71 -29.42 -7.81
N SER A 607 -0.49 -29.91 -7.58
CA SER A 607 -0.17 -31.35 -7.54
C SER A 607 -0.51 -32.00 -6.19
N VAL A 608 -0.86 -31.16 -5.21
CA VAL A 608 -1.28 -31.52 -3.85
C VAL A 608 -2.73 -31.10 -3.59
N ARG A 609 -3.31 -31.65 -2.53
CA ARG A 609 -4.66 -31.28 -2.10
C ARG A 609 -4.62 -29.86 -1.51
N ALA A 610 -5.61 -29.05 -1.85
CA ALA A 610 -5.83 -27.74 -1.25
C ALA A 610 -7.05 -27.77 -0.32
N GLU A 611 -6.95 -27.18 0.86
CA GLU A 611 -8.13 -26.74 1.60
C GLU A 611 -8.36 -25.27 1.25
N VAL A 612 -9.58 -24.91 0.84
CA VAL A 612 -9.93 -23.54 0.46
C VAL A 612 -11.15 -23.09 1.25
N ALA A 613 -10.97 -22.07 2.09
CA ALA A 613 -12.04 -21.38 2.78
C ALA A 613 -12.60 -20.25 1.89
N VAL A 614 -13.88 -20.37 1.56
CA VAL A 614 -14.68 -19.30 0.95
C VAL A 614 -15.32 -18.51 2.07
N LEU A 615 -14.88 -17.26 2.22
CA LEU A 615 -15.41 -16.28 3.17
C LEU A 615 -16.33 -15.32 2.41
N VAL A 616 -17.55 -15.18 2.90
CA VAL A 616 -18.52 -14.23 2.36
C VAL A 616 -18.95 -13.33 3.49
N ASP A 617 -18.72 -12.04 3.34
CA ASP A 617 -19.17 -10.99 4.24
C ASP A 617 -20.24 -10.19 3.51
N ALA A 618 -21.48 -10.21 4.02
CA ALA A 618 -22.61 -9.54 3.39
C ALA A 618 -23.11 -8.38 4.25
N VAL A 619 -23.28 -7.21 3.64
CA VAL A 619 -23.97 -6.07 4.27
C VAL A 619 -25.46 -6.18 3.92
N VAL A 620 -26.27 -6.41 4.96
CA VAL A 620 -27.71 -6.67 4.83
C VAL A 620 -28.48 -5.55 5.51
N SER A 621 -29.13 -4.69 4.72
CA SER A 621 -29.99 -3.62 5.23
C SER A 621 -31.46 -4.03 5.36
N ASP A 622 -32.19 -3.30 6.21
CA ASP A 622 -33.64 -3.45 6.37
C ASP A 622 -34.43 -3.02 5.12
N ALA A 623 -33.85 -2.15 4.28
CA ALA A 623 -34.39 -1.67 3.01
C ALA A 623 -33.25 -1.34 2.03
N SER A 624 -33.51 -1.42 0.71
CA SER A 624 -32.48 -1.32 -0.34
C SER A 624 -32.34 0.04 -1.02
N ALA A 625 -33.04 1.07 -0.54
CA ALA A 625 -33.14 2.35 -1.24
C ALA A 625 -32.18 3.41 -0.70
N ASP A 626 -31.73 3.24 0.53
CA ASP A 626 -30.87 4.19 1.23
C ASP A 626 -29.60 3.49 1.73
N PRO A 627 -28.51 4.21 2.01
CA PRO A 627 -27.24 3.60 2.38
C PRO A 627 -27.25 2.92 3.76
N PRO A 628 -26.46 1.85 3.95
CA PRO A 628 -26.37 1.14 5.23
C PRO A 628 -25.80 2.04 6.32
N ASP A 629 -26.37 1.97 7.54
CA ASP A 629 -25.83 2.70 8.71
C ASP A 629 -24.45 2.12 9.10
N PRO A 630 -23.36 2.88 9.01
CA PRO A 630 -22.04 2.40 9.39
C PRO A 630 -21.92 2.06 10.88
N ARG A 631 -22.80 2.59 11.74
CA ARG A 631 -22.79 2.24 13.18
C ARG A 631 -23.18 0.80 13.41
N ASP A 632 -24.16 0.32 12.65
CA ASP A 632 -24.66 -1.03 12.82
C ASP A 632 -23.66 -2.09 12.30
N VAL A 633 -22.86 -1.74 11.30
CA VAL A 633 -21.92 -2.66 10.65
C VAL A 633 -20.51 -2.55 11.21
N LEU A 634 -19.97 -1.33 11.27
CA LEU A 634 -18.57 -1.05 11.62
C LEU A 634 -18.41 -0.59 13.07
N GLY A 635 -19.48 -0.07 13.69
CA GLY A 635 -19.46 0.48 15.04
C GLY A 635 -19.13 1.98 15.12
N TYR A 636 -19.03 2.67 13.98
CA TYR A 636 -18.69 4.10 13.91
C TYR A 636 -19.85 4.93 13.36
N GLU A 637 -20.08 6.10 13.94
CA GLU A 637 -21.00 7.09 13.39
C GLU A 637 -20.51 7.63 12.05
N GLN A 638 -21.39 8.26 11.28
CA GLN A 638 -20.99 8.94 10.06
C GLN A 638 -20.41 10.31 10.42
N ARG A 639 -19.11 10.51 10.13
CA ARG A 639 -18.48 11.84 10.15
C ARG A 639 -19.20 12.77 9.18
N LEU A 640 -19.41 14.02 9.59
CA LEU A 640 -20.02 15.04 8.74
C LEU A 640 -19.11 15.42 7.58
N TYR A 641 -19.67 15.54 6.38
CA TYR A 641 -18.94 16.01 5.20
C TYR A 641 -19.86 16.72 4.21
N GLU A 642 -19.26 17.60 3.41
CA GLU A 642 -19.81 18.10 2.16
C GLU A 642 -18.71 17.96 1.10
N THR A 643 -19.04 17.36 -0.04
CA THR A 643 -18.07 17.18 -1.14
C THR A 643 -18.60 17.71 -2.45
N ASN A 644 -17.73 18.34 -3.24
CA ASN A 644 -18.04 18.78 -4.60
C ASN A 644 -16.81 18.64 -5.51
N PRO A 645 -16.86 17.84 -6.60
CA PRO A 645 -15.72 17.70 -7.51
C PRO A 645 -15.29 19.00 -8.20
N LEU A 646 -16.12 20.05 -8.20
CA LEU A 646 -15.73 21.36 -8.69
C LEU A 646 -14.65 22.04 -7.84
N SER A 647 -14.43 21.63 -6.58
CA SER A 647 -13.35 22.16 -5.73
C SER A 647 -11.96 21.88 -6.31
N TYR A 648 -11.82 20.86 -7.18
CA TYR A 648 -10.61 20.64 -7.96
C TYR A 648 -10.18 21.91 -8.72
N PHE A 649 -11.14 22.62 -9.32
CA PHE A 649 -10.84 23.84 -10.08
C PHE A 649 -10.53 25.04 -9.19
N GLU A 650 -10.99 25.05 -7.94
CA GLU A 650 -10.63 26.07 -6.95
C GLU A 650 -9.14 25.93 -6.60
N SER A 651 -8.71 24.71 -6.29
CA SER A 651 -7.29 24.40 -6.05
C SER A 651 -6.44 24.61 -7.30
N TYR A 652 -6.93 24.19 -8.48
CA TYR A 652 -6.21 24.39 -9.76
C TYR A 652 -5.98 25.87 -10.06
N ALA A 653 -6.95 26.74 -9.76
CA ALA A 653 -6.86 28.18 -10.00
C ALA A 653 -5.74 28.87 -9.20
N GLU A 654 -5.34 28.30 -8.05
CA GLU A 654 -4.24 28.84 -7.24
C GLU A 654 -2.90 28.75 -7.98
N PHE A 655 -2.71 27.69 -8.77
CA PHE A 655 -1.44 27.39 -9.44
C PHE A 655 -1.42 27.74 -10.92
N ALA A 656 -2.58 27.95 -11.55
CA ALA A 656 -2.67 28.39 -12.94
C ALA A 656 -2.19 29.83 -13.11
N GLU A 657 -1.25 30.06 -14.03
CA GLU A 657 -0.85 31.42 -14.43
C GLU A 657 -2.00 32.19 -15.12
N GLY A 658 -2.92 31.44 -15.73
CA GLY A 658 -4.13 31.92 -16.37
C GLY A 658 -5.26 32.24 -15.38
N SER A 659 -6.46 32.54 -15.90
CA SER A 659 -7.64 32.79 -15.05
C SER A 659 -8.61 31.62 -15.11
N VAL A 660 -9.07 31.13 -13.96
CA VAL A 660 -10.17 30.16 -13.86
C VAL A 660 -11.37 30.86 -13.21
N GLU A 661 -12.50 30.90 -13.92
CA GLU A 661 -13.73 31.55 -13.46
C GLU A 661 -14.90 30.55 -13.45
N PHE A 662 -15.71 30.59 -12.41
CA PHE A 662 -16.94 29.80 -12.33
C PHE A 662 -18.11 30.58 -12.92
N VAL A 663 -18.85 29.95 -13.83
CA VAL A 663 -20.04 30.53 -14.47
C VAL A 663 -21.25 29.63 -14.26
N SER A 664 -22.42 30.21 -14.09
CA SER A 664 -23.68 29.46 -13.96
C SER A 664 -24.26 29.07 -15.33
N PRO A 665 -25.07 27.99 -15.43
CA PRO A 665 -25.79 27.65 -16.65
C PRO A 665 -26.67 28.80 -17.16
N ALA A 666 -27.22 29.61 -16.24
CA ALA A 666 -28.03 30.78 -16.58
C ALA A 666 -27.21 31.91 -17.22
N GLU A 667 -25.98 32.13 -16.76
CA GLU A 667 -25.05 33.09 -17.38
C GLU A 667 -24.61 32.62 -18.76
N VAL A 668 -24.33 31.32 -18.92
CA VAL A 668 -24.02 30.72 -20.23
C VAL A 668 -25.19 30.91 -21.19
N ALA A 669 -26.42 30.59 -20.78
CA ALA A 669 -27.63 30.80 -21.58
C ALA A 669 -27.87 32.28 -21.94
N SER A 670 -27.33 33.22 -21.15
CA SER A 670 -27.40 34.65 -21.42
C SER A 670 -26.34 35.16 -22.40
N GLY A 671 -25.44 34.28 -22.87
CA GLY A 671 -24.39 34.59 -23.84
C GLY A 671 -23.09 35.08 -23.21
N VAL A 672 -22.77 34.71 -21.96
CA VAL A 672 -21.52 35.16 -21.29
C VAL A 672 -20.25 34.62 -21.96
N LEU A 673 -20.36 33.54 -22.74
CA LEU A 673 -19.22 32.87 -23.36
C LEU A 673 -18.69 33.56 -24.63
N THR A 674 -19.45 34.48 -25.23
CA THR A 674 -19.09 35.11 -26.51
C THR A 674 -19.24 36.64 -26.49
N ASP A 675 -18.33 37.33 -27.19
CA ASP A 675 -18.41 38.76 -27.49
C ASP A 675 -18.47 38.95 -29.01
N GLY A 676 -19.69 38.87 -29.55
CA GLY A 676 -19.91 38.78 -31.00
C GLY A 676 -19.44 37.43 -31.54
N ASP A 677 -18.60 37.46 -32.59
CA ASP A 677 -18.06 36.24 -33.23
C ASP A 677 -16.74 35.77 -32.58
N ARG A 678 -16.51 36.09 -31.30
CA ARG A 678 -15.26 35.76 -30.58
C ARG A 678 -15.57 35.14 -29.22
N PRO A 679 -14.79 34.13 -28.79
CA PRO A 679 -14.92 33.57 -27.46
C PRO A 679 -14.45 34.59 -26.40
N VAL A 680 -15.12 34.61 -25.26
CA VAL A 680 -14.71 35.39 -24.07
C VAL A 680 -13.62 34.65 -23.29
N TYR A 681 -13.74 33.33 -23.20
CA TYR A 681 -12.79 32.43 -22.54
C TYR A 681 -12.06 31.56 -23.57
N ASP A 682 -10.77 31.31 -23.37
CA ASP A 682 -9.99 30.41 -24.23
C ASP A 682 -10.47 28.96 -24.12
N ALA A 683 -10.87 28.54 -22.91
CA ALA A 683 -11.46 27.23 -22.64
C ALA A 683 -12.75 27.30 -21.80
N VAL A 684 -13.68 26.38 -22.04
CA VAL A 684 -14.88 26.14 -21.21
C VAL A 684 -14.90 24.67 -20.81
N VAL A 685 -15.15 24.40 -19.53
CA VAL A 685 -15.24 23.04 -18.96
C VAL A 685 -16.66 22.74 -18.54
N LEU A 686 -17.16 21.57 -18.96
CA LEU A 686 -18.41 20.97 -18.50
C LEU A 686 -18.14 19.55 -18.00
N ILE A 687 -18.35 19.34 -16.70
CA ILE A 687 -18.20 18.02 -16.06
C ILE A 687 -19.57 17.33 -15.83
N HIS A 688 -20.66 17.99 -16.25
CA HIS A 688 -22.03 17.53 -16.05
C HIS A 688 -22.91 17.77 -17.29
N ASP A 689 -23.97 17.00 -17.41
CA ASP A 689 -25.01 17.05 -18.46
C ASP A 689 -26.23 17.90 -18.05
N SER A 690 -26.29 18.35 -16.79
CA SER A 690 -27.37 19.19 -16.26
C SER A 690 -27.30 20.63 -16.79
N PHE A 691 -27.53 20.77 -18.10
CA PHE A 691 -27.27 21.99 -18.85
C PHE A 691 -28.30 22.14 -19.99
N GLU A 692 -29.16 23.17 -19.90
CA GLU A 692 -30.32 23.32 -20.78
C GLU A 692 -30.12 24.32 -21.95
N ALA A 693 -28.89 24.70 -22.28
CA ALA A 693 -28.59 25.71 -23.31
C ALA A 693 -27.48 25.30 -24.32
N PRO A 694 -27.59 24.14 -24.98
CA PRO A 694 -26.56 23.65 -25.89
C PRO A 694 -26.26 24.60 -27.05
N GLU A 695 -27.22 25.44 -27.46
CA GLU A 695 -26.99 26.42 -28.54
C GLU A 695 -25.93 27.48 -28.16
N ALA A 696 -25.84 27.87 -26.89
CA ALA A 696 -24.81 28.81 -26.44
C ALA A 696 -23.40 28.20 -26.50
N ILE A 697 -23.30 26.88 -26.30
CA ILE A 697 -22.05 26.12 -26.44
C ILE A 697 -21.69 25.97 -27.92
N ASP A 698 -22.66 25.71 -28.79
CA ASP A 698 -22.45 25.69 -30.23
C ASP A 698 -21.89 27.04 -30.72
N GLU A 699 -22.50 28.16 -30.31
CA GLU A 699 -22.03 29.50 -30.66
C GLU A 699 -20.58 29.75 -30.17
N TYR A 700 -20.24 29.28 -28.96
CA TYR A 700 -18.89 29.38 -28.41
C TYR A 700 -17.86 28.56 -29.19
N VAL A 701 -18.18 27.31 -29.52
CA VAL A 701 -17.30 26.42 -30.30
C VAL A 701 -17.12 26.96 -31.72
N GLU A 702 -18.17 27.47 -32.36
CA GLU A 702 -18.11 28.10 -33.69
C GLU A 702 -17.32 29.41 -33.70
N ALA A 703 -17.31 30.16 -32.59
CA ALA A 703 -16.44 31.31 -32.40
C ALA A 703 -14.95 30.92 -32.24
N GLY A 704 -14.65 29.64 -32.03
CA GLY A 704 -13.30 29.08 -31.95
C GLY A 704 -12.77 28.87 -30.53
N GLY A 705 -13.63 28.93 -29.51
CA GLY A 705 -13.24 28.65 -28.13
C GLY A 705 -13.07 27.14 -27.86
N SER A 706 -12.19 26.76 -26.93
CA SER A 706 -11.92 25.35 -26.61
C SER A 706 -12.96 24.80 -25.64
N LEU A 707 -13.58 23.66 -25.95
CA LEU A 707 -14.56 23.01 -25.07
C LEU A 707 -13.97 21.72 -24.50
N VAL A 708 -13.93 21.57 -23.19
CA VAL A 708 -13.55 20.34 -22.51
C VAL A 708 -14.78 19.71 -21.87
N LEU A 709 -15.12 18.50 -22.29
CA LEU A 709 -16.22 17.71 -21.74
C LEU A 709 -15.65 16.54 -20.95
N THR A 710 -16.12 16.36 -19.72
CA THR A 710 -15.76 15.21 -18.90
C THR A 710 -16.94 14.63 -18.12
N ASP A 711 -16.78 13.40 -17.63
CA ASP A 711 -17.79 12.63 -16.91
C ASP A 711 -19.16 12.61 -17.64
N SER A 712 -20.27 13.03 -17.00
CA SER A 712 -21.57 13.09 -17.69
C SER A 712 -21.65 14.24 -18.70
N GLY A 713 -20.80 15.26 -18.60
CA GLY A 713 -20.73 16.34 -19.57
C GLY A 713 -20.42 15.87 -21.00
N VAL A 714 -19.80 14.70 -21.16
CA VAL A 714 -19.59 14.06 -22.48
C VAL A 714 -20.91 13.73 -23.18
N GLU A 715 -21.99 13.48 -22.44
CA GLU A 715 -23.31 13.22 -23.03
C GLU A 715 -23.84 14.40 -23.85
N LEU A 716 -23.42 15.64 -23.53
CA LEU A 716 -23.80 16.85 -24.27
C LEU A 716 -23.37 16.82 -25.73
N LEU A 717 -22.36 16.01 -26.10
CA LEU A 717 -21.93 15.88 -27.50
C LEU A 717 -23.06 15.54 -28.46
N CYS A 718 -24.10 14.81 -28.03
CA CYS A 718 -25.21 14.48 -28.93
C CYS A 718 -26.19 15.62 -29.18
N ASP A 719 -26.10 16.69 -28.39
CA ASP A 719 -26.96 17.87 -28.48
C ASP A 719 -26.24 19.05 -29.16
N LEU A 720 -24.92 18.96 -29.36
CA LEU A 720 -24.11 19.95 -30.06
C LEU A 720 -24.20 19.79 -31.59
N HIS A 721 -24.43 20.91 -32.27
CA HIS A 721 -24.58 20.99 -33.73
C HIS A 721 -23.44 21.79 -34.39
N ALA A 722 -22.50 22.33 -33.62
CA ALA A 722 -21.33 23.04 -34.12
C ALA A 722 -20.48 22.16 -35.05
N GLY A 723 -20.25 22.66 -36.27
CA GLY A 723 -19.38 22.03 -37.25
C GLY A 723 -19.71 20.55 -37.54
N SER A 724 -18.73 19.67 -37.30
CA SER A 724 -18.85 18.23 -37.56
C SER A 724 -19.48 17.44 -36.41
N LEU A 725 -19.78 18.07 -35.26
CA LEU A 725 -20.35 17.39 -34.09
C LEU A 725 -21.77 16.85 -34.35
N SER A 726 -22.51 17.48 -35.26
CA SER A 726 -23.88 17.08 -35.64
C SER A 726 -24.04 15.63 -36.15
N VAL A 727 -22.93 14.92 -36.42
CA VAL A 727 -22.96 13.48 -36.77
C VAL A 727 -23.01 12.55 -35.56
N ILE A 728 -22.65 13.05 -34.37
CA ILE A 728 -22.65 12.31 -33.12
C ILE A 728 -24.07 12.34 -32.56
N GLY A 729 -24.77 11.20 -32.64
CA GLY A 729 -26.07 11.04 -31.99
C GLY A 729 -25.93 10.31 -30.65
N SER A 730 -26.98 10.33 -29.83
CA SER A 730 -26.99 9.67 -28.51
C SER A 730 -26.62 8.18 -28.51
N ARG A 731 -26.81 7.48 -29.64
CA ARG A 731 -26.39 6.07 -29.79
C ARG A 731 -24.88 5.87 -29.93
N ALA A 732 -24.15 6.94 -30.21
CA ALA A 732 -22.69 6.92 -30.28
C ALA A 732 -22.06 7.15 -28.90
N ILE A 733 -22.85 7.53 -27.89
CA ILE A 733 -22.39 7.78 -26.53
C ILE A 733 -22.82 6.58 -25.67
N THR A 734 -21.91 6.08 -24.86
CA THR A 734 -22.16 4.97 -23.94
C THR A 734 -21.69 5.36 -22.56
N THR A 735 -22.63 5.38 -21.61
CA THR A 735 -22.36 5.54 -20.18
C THR A 735 -22.42 4.16 -19.54
N GLY A 736 -21.38 3.82 -18.78
CA GLY A 736 -21.26 2.52 -18.13
C GLY A 736 -20.38 2.59 -16.91
N ARG A 737 -20.16 1.42 -16.30
CA ARG A 737 -19.24 1.27 -15.18
C ARG A 737 -18.08 0.37 -15.58
N ARG A 738 -16.93 0.59 -14.95
CA ARG A 738 -15.69 -0.16 -15.12
C ARG A 738 -15.10 -0.47 -13.77
N GLU A 739 -14.20 -1.45 -13.72
CA GLU A 739 -13.48 -1.77 -12.49
C GLU A 739 -12.63 -0.59 -12.04
N PHE A 740 -11.92 0.04 -12.98
CA PHE A 740 -11.12 1.24 -12.77
C PHE A 740 -11.37 2.28 -13.87
N ALA A 741 -11.20 3.55 -13.54
CA ALA A 741 -11.14 4.64 -14.51
C ALA A 741 -9.74 4.72 -15.14
N ALA A 742 -9.30 3.60 -15.72
CA ALA A 742 -7.97 3.46 -16.28
C ALA A 742 -8.01 3.33 -17.79
N LEU A 743 -7.08 4.02 -18.46
CA LEU A 743 -6.90 3.91 -19.89
C LEU A 743 -6.52 2.46 -20.26
N ASP A 744 -7.05 1.99 -21.39
CA ASP A 744 -6.57 0.77 -22.06
C ASP A 744 -5.12 1.02 -22.55
N GLU A 745 -4.65 0.28 -23.56
CA GLU A 745 -3.35 0.58 -24.17
C GLU A 745 -3.36 1.94 -24.88
N TYR A 746 -2.40 2.79 -24.54
CA TYR A 746 -2.14 4.05 -25.24
C TYR A 746 -0.65 4.29 -25.40
N ARG A 747 -0.28 5.30 -26.21
CA ARG A 747 1.11 5.67 -26.42
C ARG A 747 1.39 7.05 -25.82
N ALA A 748 2.18 7.06 -24.76
CA ALA A 748 2.58 8.27 -24.06
C ALA A 748 3.17 9.30 -25.03
N SER A 749 2.79 10.57 -24.86
CA SER A 749 3.26 11.72 -25.66
C SER A 749 2.99 11.67 -27.18
N GLU A 750 2.27 10.67 -27.72
CA GLU A 750 1.95 10.62 -29.15
C GLU A 750 0.76 11.51 -29.55
N HIS A 751 -0.12 11.84 -28.60
CA HIS A 751 -1.26 12.75 -28.79
C HIS A 751 -1.05 14.03 -27.96
N PRO A 752 -1.46 15.23 -28.41
CA PRO A 752 -1.32 16.46 -27.62
C PRO A 752 -1.92 16.39 -26.22
N LEU A 753 -3.04 15.68 -26.05
CA LEU A 753 -3.65 15.45 -24.73
C LEU A 753 -2.80 14.56 -23.81
N LEU A 754 -1.91 13.76 -24.37
CA LEU A 754 -1.01 12.84 -23.65
C LEU A 754 0.42 13.36 -23.61
N ALA A 755 0.64 14.65 -23.93
CA ALA A 755 1.95 15.27 -23.77
C ALA A 755 2.39 15.20 -22.31
N GLU A 756 3.68 14.89 -22.10
CA GLU A 756 4.27 14.77 -20.76
C GLU A 756 3.64 13.69 -19.86
N THR A 757 3.02 12.64 -20.44
CA THR A 757 2.66 11.42 -19.69
C THR A 757 3.76 10.34 -19.81
N ARG A 758 3.69 9.30 -18.97
CA ARG A 758 4.57 8.12 -18.99
C ARG A 758 3.78 6.83 -19.27
N GLY A 759 4.45 5.80 -19.77
CA GLY A 759 3.81 4.55 -20.21
C GLY A 759 3.10 3.76 -19.09
N ILE A 760 3.62 3.82 -17.86
CA ILE A 760 3.03 3.16 -16.69
C ILE A 760 1.72 3.80 -16.23
N GLU A 761 1.52 5.09 -16.50
CA GLU A 761 0.39 5.88 -15.99
C GLU A 761 -0.87 5.51 -16.76
N ARG A 762 -1.89 4.94 -16.09
CA ARG A 762 -3.14 4.51 -16.74
C ARG A 762 -4.37 5.03 -16.01
N GLU A 763 -4.38 5.04 -14.69
CA GLU A 763 -5.53 5.48 -13.88
C GLU A 763 -5.73 7.00 -13.95
N LEU A 764 -6.95 7.47 -14.22
CA LEU A 764 -7.30 8.91 -14.31
C LEU A 764 -7.65 9.52 -12.95
N TRP A 765 -8.25 8.73 -12.05
CA TRP A 765 -8.62 9.10 -10.68
C TRP A 765 -8.88 7.83 -9.87
N THR A 766 -8.77 7.91 -8.53
CA THR A 766 -8.82 6.74 -7.65
C THR A 766 -10.19 6.55 -6.97
N LEU A 767 -10.71 5.33 -6.95
CA LEU A 767 -12.13 5.04 -6.64
C LEU A 767 -12.50 5.15 -5.17
N ALA A 768 -11.73 4.47 -4.31
CA ALA A 768 -12.10 4.25 -2.91
C ALA A 768 -12.34 5.58 -2.14
N PRO A 769 -11.48 6.61 -2.26
CA PRO A 769 -11.69 7.88 -1.55
C PRO A 769 -12.97 8.63 -1.96
N LYS A 770 -13.52 8.32 -3.15
CA LYS A 770 -14.78 8.85 -3.67
C LYS A 770 -16.00 8.01 -3.28
N GLY A 771 -15.82 6.96 -2.48
CA GLY A 771 -16.89 6.11 -1.97
C GLY A 771 -17.35 5.02 -2.94
N TYR A 772 -16.64 4.80 -4.04
CA TYR A 772 -16.93 3.72 -4.99
C TYR A 772 -16.31 2.40 -4.51
N ALA A 773 -17.01 1.30 -4.72
CA ALA A 773 -16.48 -0.03 -4.49
C ALA A 773 -15.47 -0.43 -5.57
N ILE A 774 -14.56 -1.32 -5.18
CA ILE A 774 -13.62 -1.95 -6.09
C ILE A 774 -14.39 -3.10 -6.75
N GLY A 775 -14.86 -2.86 -7.98
CA GLY A 775 -15.65 -3.81 -8.75
C GLY A 775 -16.70 -3.09 -9.59
N GLU A 776 -16.54 -3.10 -10.91
CA GLU A 776 -17.44 -2.50 -11.93
C GLU A 776 -18.28 -1.28 -11.48
N GLU A 777 -17.67 -0.30 -10.82
CA GLU A 777 -18.35 0.88 -10.27
C GLU A 777 -17.82 2.24 -10.74
N ALA A 778 -16.59 2.32 -11.28
CA ALA A 778 -16.07 3.57 -11.83
C ALA A 778 -16.96 4.04 -13.00
N PRO A 779 -17.62 5.21 -12.90
CA PRO A 779 -18.43 5.74 -13.98
C PRO A 779 -17.56 6.15 -15.16
N VAL A 780 -17.92 5.70 -16.36
CA VAL A 780 -17.22 6.04 -17.61
C VAL A 780 -18.24 6.38 -18.69
N THR A 781 -18.09 7.56 -19.30
CA THR A 781 -18.82 7.97 -20.49
C THR A 781 -17.87 7.95 -21.68
N SER A 782 -18.18 7.18 -22.71
CA SER A 782 -17.30 6.99 -23.88
C SER A 782 -18.04 7.19 -25.19
N VAL A 783 -17.29 7.48 -26.26
CA VAL A 783 -17.83 7.66 -27.60
C VAL A 783 -17.41 6.51 -28.52
N VAL A 784 -18.31 6.03 -29.38
CA VAL A 784 -18.01 4.98 -30.37
C VAL A 784 -16.89 5.46 -31.30
N PRO A 785 -15.76 4.73 -31.39
CA PRO A 785 -14.57 5.19 -32.13
C PRO A 785 -14.84 5.58 -33.58
N GLU A 786 -15.59 4.77 -34.33
CA GLU A 786 -15.82 5.03 -35.75
C GLU A 786 -16.67 6.29 -35.98
N VAL A 787 -17.55 6.62 -35.03
CA VAL A 787 -18.36 7.84 -35.10
C VAL A 787 -17.51 9.06 -34.72
N PHE A 788 -16.66 8.93 -33.70
CA PHE A 788 -15.74 9.97 -33.26
C PHE A 788 -14.77 10.37 -34.39
N GLU A 789 -14.15 9.40 -35.05
CA GLU A 789 -13.27 9.63 -36.20
C GLU A 789 -14.03 10.18 -37.41
N ALA A 790 -15.27 9.74 -37.66
CA ALA A 790 -16.11 10.26 -38.73
C ALA A 790 -16.50 11.74 -38.51
N ALA A 791 -16.57 12.19 -37.24
CA ALA A 791 -16.70 13.59 -36.88
C ALA A 791 -15.38 14.38 -37.06
N GLY A 792 -14.30 13.75 -37.53
CA GLY A 792 -12.97 14.34 -37.68
C GLY A 792 -12.13 14.28 -36.41
N GLY A 793 -12.52 13.44 -35.44
CA GLY A 793 -11.82 13.30 -34.17
C GLY A 793 -10.51 12.52 -34.27
N SER A 794 -9.56 12.86 -33.39
CA SER A 794 -8.36 12.09 -33.11
C SER A 794 -8.50 11.40 -31.75
N VAL A 795 -8.34 10.08 -31.75
CA VAL A 795 -8.40 9.26 -30.53
C VAL A 795 -7.03 9.27 -29.85
N ALA A 796 -7.00 9.62 -28.58
CA ALA A 796 -5.80 9.56 -27.76
C ALA A 796 -5.73 8.24 -26.97
N ALA A 797 -6.85 7.85 -26.35
CA ALA A 797 -6.97 6.61 -25.57
C ALA A 797 -8.42 6.14 -25.47
N THR A 798 -8.59 4.86 -25.17
CA THR A 798 -9.90 4.21 -24.95
C THR A 798 -10.04 3.67 -23.54
N ILE A 799 -11.28 3.43 -23.12
CA ILE A 799 -11.60 2.62 -21.93
C ILE A 799 -12.68 1.61 -22.34
N GLY A 800 -12.38 0.31 -22.23
CA GLY A 800 -13.28 -0.75 -22.69
C GLY A 800 -13.64 -0.62 -24.17
N GLY A 801 -12.70 -0.16 -24.99
CA GLY A 801 -12.84 0.01 -26.44
C GLY A 801 -13.63 1.23 -26.92
N GLY A 802 -14.21 2.03 -26.03
CA GLY A 802 -14.82 3.32 -26.37
C GLY A 802 -13.82 4.47 -26.22
N VAL A 803 -13.92 5.52 -27.04
CA VAL A 803 -13.07 6.72 -26.93
C VAL A 803 -13.34 7.39 -25.59
N ALA A 804 -12.33 7.39 -24.73
CA ALA A 804 -12.36 8.04 -23.43
C ALA A 804 -11.53 9.32 -23.43
N VAL A 805 -10.43 9.38 -24.19
CA VAL A 805 -9.64 10.60 -24.35
C VAL A 805 -9.45 10.89 -25.84
N GLY A 806 -9.81 12.10 -26.28
CA GLY A 806 -9.68 12.48 -27.68
C GLY A 806 -10.10 13.91 -27.97
N SER A 807 -9.86 14.35 -29.21
CA SER A 807 -10.18 15.71 -29.66
C SER A 807 -10.94 15.70 -30.98
N ILE A 808 -11.98 16.53 -31.12
CA ILE A 808 -12.64 16.88 -32.39
C ILE A 808 -12.48 18.38 -32.60
N GLY A 809 -11.49 18.79 -33.39
CA GLY A 809 -11.17 20.22 -33.55
C GLY A 809 -10.76 20.84 -32.20
N ASN A 810 -11.54 21.81 -31.75
CA ASN A 810 -11.43 22.52 -30.47
C ASN A 810 -12.33 21.93 -29.36
N VAL A 811 -12.87 20.71 -29.54
CA VAL A 811 -13.62 20.00 -28.50
C VAL A 811 -12.81 18.82 -28.01
N HIS A 812 -12.59 18.72 -26.70
CA HIS A 812 -11.84 17.68 -26.02
C HIS A 812 -12.76 16.84 -25.13
N VAL A 813 -12.54 15.53 -25.12
CA VAL A 813 -13.32 14.56 -24.34
C VAL A 813 -12.40 13.86 -23.35
N ILE A 814 -12.82 13.78 -22.09
CA ILE A 814 -12.20 12.97 -21.03
C ILE A 814 -13.32 12.18 -20.34
N GLY A 815 -13.50 10.91 -20.65
CA GLY A 815 -14.69 10.14 -20.33
C GLY A 815 -14.96 9.85 -18.85
N SER A 816 -13.98 10.07 -17.98
CA SER A 816 -14.07 9.83 -16.53
C SER A 816 -12.92 10.57 -15.84
N LEU A 817 -13.20 11.55 -14.97
CA LEU A 817 -12.14 12.30 -14.29
C LEU A 817 -12.57 12.87 -12.94
N LEU A 818 -13.72 13.53 -12.89
CA LEU A 818 -14.24 14.27 -11.73
C LEU A 818 -15.67 13.82 -11.40
N PRO A 819 -15.94 12.52 -11.23
CA PRO A 819 -17.29 12.08 -10.89
C PRO A 819 -17.72 12.58 -9.50
N PRO A 820 -19.02 12.79 -9.27
CA PRO A 820 -19.53 13.06 -7.93
C PRO A 820 -19.23 11.88 -7.00
N SER A 821 -19.10 12.13 -5.69
CA SER A 821 -18.87 11.04 -4.74
C SER A 821 -20.06 10.07 -4.69
N SER A 822 -19.78 8.78 -4.49
CA SER A 822 -20.79 7.76 -4.24
C SER A 822 -21.07 7.65 -2.74
N GLN A 823 -22.34 7.77 -2.37
CA GLN A 823 -22.80 7.61 -0.99
C GLN A 823 -23.41 6.22 -0.73
N ALA A 824 -23.27 5.28 -1.68
CA ALA A 824 -23.99 4.00 -1.65
C ALA A 824 -23.43 2.99 -0.64
N HIS A 825 -22.17 3.13 -0.24
CA HIS A 825 -21.42 2.14 0.55
C HIS A 825 -21.06 2.65 1.94
N LEU A 826 -20.49 1.81 2.79
CA LEU A 826 -20.02 2.20 4.13
C LEU A 826 -18.85 3.19 4.02
N HIS A 827 -19.01 4.42 4.52
CA HIS A 827 -17.99 5.48 4.47
C HIS A 827 -17.94 6.33 5.76
N PRO A 828 -17.79 5.72 6.95
CA PRO A 828 -17.94 6.44 8.22
C PRO A 828 -17.00 7.64 8.37
N PHE A 829 -15.82 7.64 7.73
CA PHE A 829 -14.82 8.70 7.86
C PHE A 829 -14.96 9.82 6.82
N GLY A 830 -16.07 9.85 6.08
CA GLY A 830 -16.37 10.87 5.07
C GLY A 830 -15.94 10.46 3.66
N LEU A 831 -16.01 11.40 2.72
CA LEU A 831 -15.65 11.23 1.31
C LEU A 831 -14.77 12.41 0.89
N LEU A 832 -13.93 12.24 -0.15
CA LEU A 832 -13.11 13.33 -0.70
C LEU A 832 -13.81 14.07 -1.85
N ASP A 833 -13.45 15.33 -2.08
CA ASP A 833 -13.99 16.13 -3.18
C ASP A 833 -13.58 15.60 -4.55
N HIS A 834 -12.31 15.22 -4.68
CA HIS A 834 -11.76 14.63 -5.89
C HIS A 834 -10.59 13.70 -5.52
N SER A 835 -10.16 12.91 -6.49
CA SER A 835 -9.03 11.98 -6.32
C SER A 835 -8.26 11.78 -7.64
N VAL A 836 -8.21 12.86 -8.43
CA VAL A 836 -7.53 12.93 -9.73
C VAL A 836 -6.06 12.53 -9.60
N SER A 837 -5.63 11.62 -10.47
CA SER A 837 -4.24 11.17 -10.52
C SER A 837 -3.36 12.18 -11.26
N MET A 838 -2.03 11.98 -11.22
CA MET A 838 -1.10 12.78 -12.04
C MET A 838 -1.43 12.70 -13.54
N LEU A 839 -1.84 11.53 -14.03
CA LEU A 839 -2.26 11.36 -15.42
C LEU A 839 -3.49 12.20 -15.74
N GLY A 840 -4.53 12.09 -14.91
CA GLY A 840 -5.77 12.87 -15.08
C GLY A 840 -5.51 14.37 -15.03
N HIS A 841 -4.68 14.82 -14.09
CA HIS A 841 -4.26 16.21 -13.93
C HIS A 841 -3.51 16.73 -15.17
N THR A 842 -2.59 15.92 -15.71
CA THR A 842 -1.81 16.26 -16.92
C THR A 842 -2.70 16.32 -18.16
N ILE A 843 -3.59 15.33 -18.36
CA ILE A 843 -4.51 15.30 -19.51
C ILE A 843 -5.47 16.49 -19.49
N LEU A 844 -6.04 16.83 -18.32
CA LEU A 844 -6.91 17.99 -18.18
C LEU A 844 -6.17 19.29 -18.46
N SER A 845 -4.96 19.46 -17.92
CA SER A 845 -4.14 20.64 -18.17
C SER A 845 -3.81 20.79 -19.65
N ASN A 846 -3.44 19.70 -20.34
CA ASN A 846 -3.22 19.68 -21.77
C ASN A 846 -4.48 20.05 -22.58
N ALA A 847 -5.66 19.56 -22.17
CA ALA A 847 -6.94 19.88 -22.81
C ALA A 847 -7.31 21.36 -22.66
N LEU A 848 -6.91 21.98 -21.55
CA LEU A 848 -7.09 23.39 -21.26
C LEU A 848 -6.03 24.29 -21.91
N GLY A 849 -4.98 23.71 -22.51
CA GLY A 849 -3.88 24.44 -23.13
C GLY A 849 -2.80 24.94 -22.16
N TYR A 850 -2.76 24.39 -20.94
CA TYR A 850 -1.71 24.63 -19.96
C TYR A 850 -0.63 23.54 -19.99
N ALA A 851 0.53 23.83 -19.40
CA ALA A 851 1.61 22.87 -19.17
C ALA A 851 1.87 22.71 -17.67
N VAL A 852 1.92 21.47 -17.20
CA VAL A 852 2.15 21.11 -15.79
C VAL A 852 3.62 21.11 -15.39
N GLY A 853 4.55 21.24 -16.33
CA GLY A 853 5.97 21.48 -16.04
C GLY A 853 6.71 20.26 -15.49
N ARG A 854 6.43 19.06 -16.00
CA ARG A 854 7.02 17.80 -15.50
C ARG A 854 8.48 17.54 -15.92
N GLY A 855 9.03 18.36 -16.82
CA GLY A 855 10.38 18.18 -17.37
C GLY A 855 10.46 17.14 -18.49
N GLU A 856 11.68 16.75 -18.91
CA GLU A 856 11.85 15.70 -19.92
C GLU A 856 11.43 14.32 -19.35
N ASN A 857 10.45 13.69 -19.98
CA ASN A 857 10.00 12.33 -19.68
C ASN A 857 10.85 11.30 -20.42
N GLU A 858 12.13 11.21 -20.08
CA GLU A 858 12.90 10.04 -20.47
C GLU A 858 12.39 8.81 -19.69
N PRO A 859 12.38 7.60 -20.29
CA PRO A 859 12.14 6.38 -19.55
C PRO A 859 13.06 6.34 -18.33
N LEU A 860 12.52 6.05 -17.15
CA LEU A 860 13.32 5.87 -15.96
C LEU A 860 13.97 4.48 -16.05
N PHE A 861 15.29 4.50 -16.24
CA PHE A 861 16.30 3.43 -16.17
C PHE A 861 15.89 2.00 -16.52
#